data_AF-A0A3D3RE54-F1
#
_entry.id   AF-A0A3D3RE54-F1
#
_cell.length_a   1.000
_cell.length_b   1.000
_cell.length_c   1.000
_cell.angle_alpha   90.00
_cell.angle_beta   90.00
_cell.angle_gamma   90.00
#
_symmetry.space_group_name_H-M   'P 1'
#
loop_
_entity.id
_entity.type
_entity.pdbx_description
1 polymer ?
#
loop_
_entity_poly.entity_id
_entity_poly.type
_entity_poly.pdbx_seq_one_letter_code
_entity_poly.pdbx_strand_id
1 'polypeptide(L)'
;MINSFVGRAFVITKSTTRLVAYVAQFERTARQQLHASGEHIMLFPKSHRRQASHKASHSSAIEHLEDRQLLSAMNSLPTEMADTNVPQTESGTTPEYASIDGTGNNVDNPEYGSTDTELLRLADADYGDGQYTPAGEDRPSAREISNVIAAADTSQTNDRYLTDIFWVWGQFIDHDITLTESAHDEFGNPLQSYPIEVPTGDIYFDPDGSGDDVIDLNRSNYEVDENGVRQQINQITAFIDGSVIYGSDAELAASLRTFQGGLLATSDGNLLPYGDDGFFLAGDIRANENAALTSMQTIWMREHNRVATELALEDPSLTDEQLYQQARQIVSAEIQAITFNEFLPALFGSNIISSYQGYDSTVDPSIANEFSTAAYRFGHTMLSSELLRLDENGNTADEGNLALLNAFFNPSEVENNGVDSLLRGLTVNLAQEIDNQVVDDVRNFLFGPPGSGGFDLASLNIQRGRDHGLSDYNSTRVALGLNAVENFSDITSDPDVAARLEQLYGTVDNIDLWVGGLAEDHMPGSSMGVTFSMIIIDQFQRLRDGDRFWYENVFSGEALNEINNTTLADVIERNSDVSGLQENVFFAPKVMQVDLAETHSDDVSVRVRKGNLEVIDNRTRQVIGSQSLDSVERLMLTSSDPGSLRIRYKGISPADLPGGLIVEAGKGRDDALVIHGTKQSDTIVVNENTVEVNGLQLEFTGIERIVVQHTSADDSVQVADGVDIDVNVLDIVRHDRRHEGPHSREHAQRPDNHRPTQGPERHGADERDTKRDRNDFGMLDHVFASSDLGKVLDMS
;
A
#
# COMPACT_ATOMS: atom_id res chain seq x y z
N MET A 1 -31.06 5.28 -46.90
CA MET A 1 -31.19 5.51 -48.36
C MET A 1 -29.88 6.14 -48.81
N ILE A 2 -28.97 5.50 -49.55
CA ILE A 2 -29.04 5.00 -50.95
C ILE A 2 -28.93 6.12 -52.00
N ASN A 3 -27.81 6.11 -52.74
CA ASN A 3 -27.46 6.84 -53.98
C ASN A 3 -27.18 8.36 -53.87
N SER A 4 -26.32 8.97 -54.73
CA SER A 4 -25.71 8.47 -55.98
C SER A 4 -24.23 8.86 -56.24
N PHE A 5 -23.52 7.98 -56.96
CA PHE A 5 -22.22 8.17 -57.62
C PHE A 5 -22.32 8.92 -58.97
N VAL A 6 -21.31 9.73 -59.35
CA VAL A 6 -20.59 9.79 -60.68
C VAL A 6 -19.33 10.68 -60.49
N GLY A 7 -18.10 10.44 -61.03
CA GLY A 7 -17.54 9.27 -61.71
C GLY A 7 -16.60 9.55 -62.92
N ARG A 8 -15.35 9.04 -62.87
CA ARG A 8 -14.39 8.74 -64.01
C ARG A 8 -13.71 9.93 -64.74
N ALA A 9 -12.56 9.81 -65.42
CA ALA A 9 -11.44 8.81 -65.56
C ALA A 9 -10.20 9.58 -66.16
N PHE A 10 -8.96 9.11 -66.41
CA PHE A 10 -8.28 7.84 -66.81
C PHE A 10 -6.94 7.70 -66.02
N VAL A 11 -6.17 6.60 -65.87
CA VAL A 11 -5.97 5.23 -66.46
C VAL A 11 -4.59 5.03 -67.14
N ILE A 12 -3.66 4.33 -66.44
CA ILE A 12 -2.65 3.32 -66.91
C ILE A 12 -1.55 3.79 -67.91
N THR A 13 -0.22 3.54 -67.77
CA THR A 13 0.51 2.24 -67.73
C THR A 13 1.84 2.25 -66.93
N LYS A 14 2.40 1.04 -66.67
CA LYS A 14 3.69 0.75 -65.99
C LYS A 14 4.94 1.05 -66.83
N SER A 15 6.10 1.26 -66.15
CA SER A 15 7.39 0.63 -66.51
C SER A 15 8.38 0.65 -65.33
N THR A 16 9.21 -0.38 -65.22
CA THR A 16 10.18 -0.60 -64.12
C THR A 16 11.57 -0.06 -64.43
N THR A 17 12.31 0.37 -63.39
CA THR A 17 13.77 0.18 -63.14
C THR A 17 14.35 1.37 -62.36
N ARG A 18 14.61 1.18 -61.05
CA ARG A 18 15.67 1.81 -60.20
C ARG A 18 15.33 1.63 -58.71
N LEU A 19 15.82 0.56 -58.10
CA LEU A 19 15.82 0.40 -56.63
C LEU A 19 17.11 -0.25 -56.09
N VAL A 20 18.25 0.05 -56.75
CA VAL A 20 19.60 -0.33 -56.29
C VAL A 20 20.52 0.86 -56.53
N ALA A 21 20.43 1.88 -55.67
CA ALA A 21 21.21 3.12 -55.79
C ALA A 21 21.35 3.97 -54.51
N TYR A 22 20.52 3.77 -53.47
CA TYR A 22 20.37 4.78 -52.40
C TYR A 22 20.84 4.35 -50.99
N VAL A 23 21.22 3.09 -50.78
CA VAL A 23 21.66 2.57 -49.46
C VAL A 23 23.19 2.58 -49.31
N ALA A 24 23.95 2.69 -50.40
CA ALA A 24 25.40 2.46 -50.43
C ALA A 24 26.27 3.72 -50.14
N GLN A 25 25.71 4.81 -49.60
CA GLN A 25 26.42 6.10 -49.54
C GLN A 25 26.37 6.84 -48.18
N PHE A 26 25.81 6.24 -47.12
CA PHE A 26 25.86 6.82 -45.76
C PHE A 26 26.97 6.24 -44.86
N GLU A 27 27.34 4.96 -45.02
CA GLU A 27 28.27 4.25 -44.12
C GLU A 27 29.77 4.61 -44.24
N ARG A 28 30.15 5.69 -44.94
CA ARG A 28 31.57 6.01 -45.23
C ARG A 28 32.07 7.36 -44.72
N THR A 29 31.29 8.06 -43.90
CA THR A 29 31.63 9.42 -43.42
C THR A 29 31.73 9.52 -41.89
N ALA A 30 31.81 8.38 -41.18
CA ALA A 30 31.75 8.31 -39.71
C ALA A 30 33.01 7.72 -39.02
N ARG A 31 34.15 7.61 -39.72
CA ARG A 31 35.42 7.09 -39.13
C ARG A 31 36.68 7.76 -39.68
N GLN A 32 37.04 8.95 -39.17
CA GLN A 32 38.42 9.34 -38.79
C GLN A 32 38.52 10.81 -38.32
N GLN A 33 39.18 11.02 -37.17
CA GLN A 33 39.76 12.29 -36.68
C GLN A 33 38.74 13.40 -36.29
N LEU A 34 39.02 14.29 -35.31
CA LEU A 34 40.27 14.60 -34.58
C LEU A 34 39.99 15.01 -33.10
N HIS A 35 41.04 15.34 -32.34
CA HIS A 35 41.02 15.64 -30.90
C HIS A 35 40.82 17.13 -30.53
N ALA A 36 40.31 17.33 -29.32
CA ALA A 36 40.61 18.42 -28.36
C ALA A 36 39.97 19.81 -28.55
N SER A 37 39.88 20.52 -27.41
CA SER A 37 39.03 21.70 -27.12
C SER A 37 37.52 21.45 -27.27
N GLY A 38 36.65 22.03 -26.46
CA GLY A 38 36.88 22.86 -25.26
C GLY A 38 35.66 23.73 -24.98
N GLU A 39 35.25 23.83 -23.71
CA GLU A 39 34.04 24.54 -23.24
C GLU A 39 32.71 23.96 -23.77
N HIS A 40 32.02 23.20 -22.91
CA HIS A 40 30.57 23.02 -22.99
C HIS A 40 29.95 23.60 -21.72
N ILE A 41 29.00 24.51 -21.88
CA ILE A 41 28.04 24.86 -20.83
C ILE A 41 27.06 23.69 -20.77
N MET A 42 26.91 23.07 -19.59
CA MET A 42 25.85 22.10 -19.33
C MET A 42 24.95 22.65 -18.24
N LEU A 43 23.64 22.63 -18.51
CA LEU A 43 22.61 22.74 -17.49
C LEU A 43 22.32 21.32 -16.97
N PHE A 44 22.06 21.20 -15.67
CA PHE A 44 21.69 19.98 -14.93
C PHE A 44 22.74 18.84 -14.91
N PRO A 45 23.43 18.61 -13.77
CA PRO A 45 24.33 17.48 -13.60
C PRO A 45 23.56 16.20 -13.20
N LYS A 46 23.86 15.06 -13.85
CA LYS A 46 23.37 13.75 -13.40
C LYS A 46 24.06 13.30 -12.11
N SER A 47 23.28 12.94 -11.08
CA SER A 47 23.71 12.19 -9.90
C SER A 47 23.51 10.68 -10.12
N HIS A 48 24.61 9.94 -10.02
CA HIS A 48 24.73 8.49 -9.73
C HIS A 48 23.77 7.44 -10.36
N ARG A 49 24.32 6.69 -11.33
CA ARG A 49 24.18 5.23 -11.52
C ARG A 49 22.77 4.57 -11.66
N ARG A 50 22.19 4.69 -12.86
CA ARG A 50 21.73 3.50 -13.61
C ARG A 50 22.42 3.44 -14.98
N GLN A 51 23.57 2.76 -15.06
CA GLN A 51 24.19 2.37 -16.34
C GLN A 51 25.13 1.14 -16.21
N ALA A 52 24.68 0.13 -15.48
CA ALA A 52 25.21 -1.23 -15.52
C ALA A 52 24.11 -2.25 -15.11
N SER A 53 24.14 -3.43 -15.73
CA SER A 53 23.59 -4.71 -15.24
C SER A 53 22.10 -4.92 -14.92
N HIS A 54 21.15 -4.06 -15.29
CA HIS A 54 19.75 -4.52 -15.52
C HIS A 54 19.68 -5.30 -16.84
N LYS A 55 20.30 -6.48 -16.77
CA LYS A 55 20.29 -7.63 -17.68
C LYS A 55 20.49 -8.92 -16.86
N ALA A 56 19.99 -8.91 -15.63
CA ALA A 56 19.27 -10.09 -15.19
C ALA A 56 18.04 -10.22 -16.10
N SER A 57 17.79 -11.44 -16.54
CA SER A 57 16.50 -11.91 -17.02
C SER A 57 16.19 -13.15 -16.19
N HIS A 58 14.93 -13.58 -16.18
CA HIS A 58 14.38 -14.59 -15.26
C HIS A 58 15.07 -15.97 -15.27
N SER A 59 16.10 -16.18 -16.10
CA SER A 59 17.04 -17.30 -16.16
C SER A 59 17.47 -17.93 -14.83
N SER A 60 17.48 -17.18 -13.71
CA SER A 60 17.79 -17.73 -12.38
C SER A 60 16.61 -18.45 -11.70
N ALA A 61 15.37 -18.09 -12.05
CA ALA A 61 14.15 -18.68 -11.50
C ALA A 61 13.89 -20.08 -12.08
N ILE A 62 14.13 -20.29 -13.38
CA ILE A 62 13.88 -21.57 -14.06
C ILE A 62 14.71 -22.70 -13.41
N GLU A 63 16.02 -22.51 -13.20
CA GLU A 63 16.87 -23.53 -12.55
C GLU A 63 16.51 -23.79 -11.08
N HIS A 64 15.80 -22.87 -10.40
CA HIS A 64 15.47 -22.98 -8.97
C HIS A 64 14.04 -23.45 -8.67
N LEU A 65 13.09 -23.32 -9.60
CA LEU A 65 11.77 -23.94 -9.49
C LEU A 65 11.87 -25.48 -9.45
N GLU A 66 12.68 -26.08 -10.34
CA GLU A 66 12.91 -27.54 -10.37
C GLU A 66 13.59 -28.04 -9.07
N ASP A 67 14.56 -27.30 -8.54
CA ASP A 67 15.36 -27.68 -7.37
C ASP A 67 14.56 -27.62 -6.04
N ARG A 68 13.54 -26.76 -5.93
CA ARG A 68 12.74 -26.61 -4.70
C ARG A 68 11.44 -27.41 -4.66
N GLN A 69 10.76 -27.64 -5.79
CA GLN A 69 9.52 -28.42 -5.80
C GLN A 69 9.76 -29.92 -5.47
N LEU A 70 11.02 -30.36 -5.46
CA LEU A 70 11.46 -31.65 -4.91
C LEU A 70 11.44 -31.75 -3.36
N LEU A 71 11.10 -30.68 -2.64
CA LEU A 71 11.10 -30.64 -1.16
C LEU A 71 9.72 -30.40 -0.51
N SER A 72 8.68 -30.02 -1.26
CA SER A 72 7.35 -29.65 -0.73
C SER A 72 6.33 -30.80 -0.65
N ALA A 73 6.74 -32.08 -0.74
CA ALA A 73 5.81 -33.21 -0.69
C ALA A 73 6.35 -34.47 0.05
N MET A 74 6.27 -34.49 1.38
CA MET A 74 6.49 -35.71 2.19
C MET A 74 5.51 -35.91 3.36
N ASN A 75 4.21 -36.04 3.06
CA ASN A 75 3.36 -37.09 3.65
C ASN A 75 1.94 -37.08 3.06
N SER A 76 1.60 -38.09 2.26
CA SER A 76 0.21 -38.50 2.04
C SER A 76 0.13 -40.02 1.83
N LEU A 77 -1.05 -40.59 2.09
CA LEU A 77 -1.42 -42.01 1.96
C LEU A 77 -0.78 -43.03 2.95
N PRO A 78 -1.57 -43.59 3.89
CA PRO A 78 -1.29 -44.87 4.53
C PRO A 78 -1.41 -46.03 3.52
N THR A 79 -0.53 -47.02 3.61
CA THR A 79 -0.44 -48.17 2.69
C THR A 79 -1.58 -49.19 2.80
N GLU A 80 -2.09 -49.64 1.65
CA GLU A 80 -2.39 -51.07 1.40
C GLU A 80 -1.31 -51.69 0.48
N MET A 81 -1.25 -53.03 0.38
CA MET A 81 -0.05 -53.76 -0.07
C MET A 81 -0.19 -54.54 -1.39
N ALA A 82 0.97 -54.69 -2.06
CA ALA A 82 1.29 -55.56 -3.22
C ALA A 82 0.76 -55.09 -4.60
N ASP A 83 1.41 -55.39 -5.72
CA ASP A 83 2.52 -56.34 -5.98
C ASP A 83 3.78 -55.66 -6.61
N THR A 84 4.69 -56.43 -7.19
CA THR A 84 6.14 -56.15 -7.18
C THR A 84 6.80 -55.92 -8.55
N ASN A 85 7.97 -55.26 -8.52
CA ASN A 85 8.99 -55.15 -9.58
C ASN A 85 8.64 -54.33 -10.84
N VAL A 86 8.72 -53.01 -10.71
CA VAL A 86 9.20 -52.12 -11.78
C VAL A 86 10.40 -51.34 -11.22
N PRO A 87 11.52 -51.14 -11.95
CA PRO A 87 12.58 -50.24 -11.51
C PRO A 87 12.04 -48.81 -11.40
N GLN A 88 12.28 -48.12 -10.28
CA GLN A 88 11.90 -46.72 -10.16
C GLN A 88 12.78 -45.86 -11.09
N THR A 89 12.20 -45.47 -12.22
CA THR A 89 12.57 -44.24 -12.92
C THR A 89 12.12 -43.05 -12.10
N GLU A 90 12.83 -41.93 -12.19
CA GLU A 90 12.53 -40.72 -11.42
C GLU A 90 11.04 -40.32 -11.54
N SER A 91 10.35 -40.25 -10.40
CA SER A 91 9.02 -39.66 -10.31
C SER A 91 9.19 -38.15 -10.26
N GLY A 92 9.33 -37.52 -11.43
CA GLY A 92 9.30 -36.07 -11.55
C GLY A 92 8.00 -35.53 -10.94
N THR A 93 8.14 -34.73 -9.88
CA THR A 93 7.05 -33.96 -9.29
C THR A 93 6.68 -32.84 -10.26
N THR A 94 5.48 -32.89 -10.83
CA THR A 94 4.95 -31.78 -11.62
C THR A 94 4.93 -30.52 -10.75
N PRO A 95 5.33 -29.35 -11.27
CA PRO A 95 5.13 -28.08 -10.60
C PRO A 95 3.69 -27.88 -10.10
N GLU A 96 3.56 -27.39 -8.88
CA GLU A 96 2.28 -26.98 -8.30
C GLU A 96 2.18 -25.45 -8.37
N TYR A 97 1.00 -24.96 -8.73
CA TYR A 97 0.65 -23.56 -8.83
C TYR A 97 -0.68 -23.35 -8.10
N ALA A 98 -0.96 -22.12 -7.66
CA ALA A 98 -2.27 -21.77 -7.11
C ALA A 98 -3.38 -22.07 -8.13
N SER A 99 -4.53 -22.52 -7.67
CA SER A 99 -5.73 -22.58 -8.52
C SER A 99 -6.19 -21.17 -8.89
N ILE A 100 -7.16 -21.04 -9.78
CA ILE A 100 -7.72 -19.74 -10.18
C ILE A 100 -8.75 -19.23 -9.16
N ASP A 101 -9.38 -20.14 -8.43
CA ASP A 101 -10.45 -19.92 -7.45
C ASP A 101 -9.95 -19.92 -5.98
N GLY A 102 -8.64 -19.98 -5.75
CA GLY A 102 -8.00 -20.10 -4.42
C GLY A 102 -8.13 -21.48 -3.75
N THR A 103 -9.07 -22.32 -4.20
CA THR A 103 -9.37 -23.65 -3.65
C THR A 103 -8.15 -24.56 -3.53
N GLY A 104 -7.90 -25.07 -2.32
CA GLY A 104 -6.80 -25.97 -2.01
C GLY A 104 -5.47 -25.26 -1.70
N ASN A 105 -5.47 -23.94 -1.49
CA ASN A 105 -4.33 -23.24 -0.89
C ASN A 105 -4.00 -23.81 0.50
N ASN A 106 -4.95 -23.79 1.44
CA ASN A 106 -4.80 -24.52 2.69
C ASN A 106 -5.12 -26.02 2.49
N VAL A 107 -4.25 -26.90 3.02
CA VAL A 107 -4.33 -28.36 2.79
C VAL A 107 -5.34 -29.05 3.73
N ASP A 108 -5.52 -28.52 4.94
CA ASP A 108 -6.45 -29.08 5.94
C ASP A 108 -7.86 -28.48 5.81
N ASN A 109 -7.96 -27.23 5.33
CA ASN A 109 -9.22 -26.51 5.07
C ASN A 109 -9.25 -25.94 3.63
N PRO A 110 -9.58 -26.75 2.59
CA PRO A 110 -9.41 -26.35 1.19
C PRO A 110 -10.13 -25.07 0.74
N GLU A 111 -11.20 -24.66 1.42
CA GLU A 111 -11.98 -23.45 1.10
C GLU A 111 -11.47 -22.18 1.81
N TYR A 112 -10.37 -22.24 2.58
CA TYR A 112 -9.81 -21.05 3.21
C TYR A 112 -9.23 -20.10 2.16
N GLY A 113 -9.84 -18.92 2.02
CA GLY A 113 -9.47 -17.90 1.04
C GLY A 113 -9.90 -18.16 -0.41
N SER A 114 -10.75 -19.16 -0.68
CA SER A 114 -11.35 -19.38 -2.01
C SER A 114 -12.50 -18.39 -2.29
N THR A 115 -13.01 -18.42 -3.53
CA THR A 115 -14.17 -17.64 -3.99
C THR A 115 -15.47 -18.04 -3.28
N ASP A 116 -16.39 -17.09 -3.15
CA ASP A 116 -17.73 -17.23 -2.54
C ASP A 116 -17.71 -17.66 -1.04
N THR A 117 -16.66 -17.27 -0.32
CA THR A 117 -16.46 -17.60 1.11
C THR A 117 -16.97 -16.51 2.05
N GLU A 118 -17.43 -16.87 3.25
CA GLU A 118 -17.88 -15.89 4.27
C GLU A 118 -16.74 -14.94 4.70
N LEU A 119 -17.04 -13.65 4.81
CA LEU A 119 -16.15 -12.66 5.41
C LEU A 119 -16.05 -12.88 6.92
N LEU A 120 -14.82 -12.95 7.43
CA LEU A 120 -14.54 -13.10 8.85
C LEU A 120 -15.06 -11.90 9.67
N ARG A 121 -15.25 -12.12 10.97
CA ARG A 121 -15.71 -11.12 11.93
C ARG A 121 -14.61 -10.84 12.95
N LEU A 122 -14.07 -9.62 12.97
CA LEU A 122 -13.18 -9.16 14.05
C LEU A 122 -13.98 -8.68 15.26
N ALA A 123 -15.21 -8.23 15.06
CA ALA A 123 -16.21 -7.96 16.10
C ALA A 123 -17.53 -8.69 15.79
N ASP A 124 -18.32 -8.98 16.83
CA ASP A 124 -19.64 -9.60 16.65
C ASP A 124 -20.56 -8.73 15.76
N ALA A 125 -21.44 -9.38 14.98
CA ALA A 125 -22.32 -8.70 14.03
C ALA A 125 -23.47 -7.95 14.74
N ASP A 126 -23.46 -6.62 14.65
CA ASP A 126 -24.38 -5.71 15.37
C ASP A 126 -25.62 -5.34 14.53
N TYR A 127 -26.40 -6.34 14.13
CA TYR A 127 -27.70 -6.11 13.50
C TYR A 127 -28.75 -5.70 14.55
N GLY A 128 -29.65 -4.76 14.22
CA GLY A 128 -30.66 -4.24 15.15
C GLY A 128 -31.69 -5.26 15.66
N ASP A 129 -31.81 -6.41 14.98
CA ASP A 129 -32.58 -7.59 15.42
C ASP A 129 -31.72 -8.81 15.77
N GLY A 130 -30.41 -8.62 15.86
CA GLY A 130 -29.39 -9.65 16.10
C GLY A 130 -29.23 -10.68 14.98
N GLN A 131 -29.81 -10.45 13.79
CA GLN A 131 -29.79 -11.42 12.67
C GLN A 131 -29.49 -10.77 11.32
N TYR A 132 -30.26 -9.76 10.89
CA TYR A 132 -30.11 -9.19 9.55
C TYR A 132 -30.63 -7.75 9.38
N THR A 133 -31.41 -7.19 10.30
CA THR A 133 -31.88 -5.80 10.20
C THR A 133 -30.68 -4.85 10.37
N PRO A 134 -30.38 -3.95 9.39
CA PRO A 134 -29.15 -3.17 9.38
C PRO A 134 -28.81 -2.44 10.69
N ALA A 135 -27.52 -2.30 10.97
CA ALA A 135 -27.02 -1.65 12.17
C ALA A 135 -27.38 -0.15 12.24
N GLY A 136 -27.40 0.41 13.45
CA GLY A 136 -27.43 1.86 13.63
C GLY A 136 -28.76 2.55 13.28
N GLU A 137 -29.91 1.94 13.56
CA GLU A 137 -31.24 2.59 13.43
C GLU A 137 -31.35 3.89 14.27
N ASP A 138 -30.63 3.96 15.40
CA ASP A 138 -30.54 5.16 16.26
C ASP A 138 -29.46 6.18 15.82
N ARG A 139 -28.76 5.97 14.69
CA ARG A 139 -27.73 6.89 14.15
C ARG A 139 -28.34 7.83 13.08
N PRO A 140 -27.79 9.05 12.84
CA PRO A 140 -28.25 9.91 11.74
C PRO A 140 -28.09 9.23 10.37
N SER A 141 -28.76 9.78 9.34
CA SER A 141 -28.62 9.26 7.98
C SER A 141 -27.16 9.38 7.51
N ALA A 142 -26.71 8.42 6.70
CA ALA A 142 -25.34 8.42 6.17
C ALA A 142 -25.01 9.73 5.42
N ARG A 143 -26.01 10.34 4.77
CA ARG A 143 -25.88 11.63 4.07
C ARG A 143 -25.86 12.84 5.00
N GLU A 144 -26.54 12.80 6.13
CA GLU A 144 -26.36 13.83 7.18
C GLU A 144 -24.93 13.80 7.73
N ILE A 145 -24.40 12.60 8.01
CA ILE A 145 -23.02 12.41 8.48
C ILE A 145 -22.01 12.91 7.44
N SER A 146 -22.11 12.46 6.18
CA SER A 146 -21.24 12.89 5.08
C SER A 146 -21.21 14.42 4.90
N ASN A 147 -22.37 15.09 5.00
CA ASN A 147 -22.45 16.54 4.89
C ASN A 147 -21.80 17.32 6.05
N VAL A 148 -21.63 16.70 7.22
CA VAL A 148 -21.05 17.35 8.42
C VAL A 148 -19.59 16.98 8.63
N ILE A 149 -19.22 15.71 8.46
CA ILE A 149 -17.86 15.22 8.73
C ILE A 149 -16.98 15.17 7.48
N ALA A 150 -17.54 14.82 6.31
CA ALA A 150 -16.75 14.49 5.12
C ALA A 150 -16.65 15.60 4.07
N ALA A 151 -17.31 16.75 4.30
CA ALA A 151 -17.23 17.89 3.39
C ALA A 151 -15.84 18.55 3.42
N ALA A 152 -15.08 18.38 2.33
CA ALA A 152 -13.78 19.02 2.14
C ALA A 152 -13.92 20.53 1.85
N ASP A 153 -13.83 21.38 2.89
CA ASP A 153 -13.83 22.85 2.74
C ASP A 153 -12.58 23.36 1.99
N THR A 154 -11.47 22.61 2.06
CA THR A 154 -10.20 22.87 1.36
C THR A 154 -9.49 21.56 1.04
N SER A 155 -8.81 21.48 -0.12
CA SER A 155 -7.89 20.38 -0.42
C SER A 155 -6.76 20.35 0.62
N GLN A 156 -6.56 19.18 1.24
CA GLN A 156 -5.46 18.87 2.14
C GLN A 156 -4.66 17.73 1.51
N THR A 157 -3.41 18.00 1.14
CA THR A 157 -2.49 16.98 0.58
C THR A 157 -1.86 16.18 1.69
N ASN A 158 -1.72 14.86 1.52
CA ASN A 158 -1.20 13.96 2.56
C ASN A 158 0.14 14.44 3.16
N ASP A 159 0.17 14.56 4.49
CA ASP A 159 1.27 15.09 5.27
C ASP A 159 2.45 14.12 5.39
N ARG A 160 2.35 12.86 4.93
CA ARG A 160 3.50 11.96 4.66
C ARG A 160 4.09 12.09 3.25
N TYR A 161 3.51 12.92 2.38
CA TYR A 161 3.88 13.14 0.97
C TYR A 161 3.62 11.91 0.07
N LEU A 162 2.58 11.14 0.37
CA LEU A 162 2.10 10.05 -0.48
C LEU A 162 1.51 10.60 -1.80
N THR A 163 1.70 9.87 -2.90
CA THR A 163 1.28 10.27 -4.25
C THR A 163 -0.02 9.59 -4.68
N ASP A 164 -0.66 10.08 -5.75
CA ASP A 164 -1.88 9.43 -6.26
C ASP A 164 -1.68 7.94 -6.63
N ILE A 165 -0.46 7.51 -7.04
CA ILE A 165 -0.19 6.08 -7.32
C ILE A 165 -0.39 5.19 -6.09
N PHE A 166 -0.33 5.75 -4.88
CA PHE A 166 -0.55 5.02 -3.62
C PHE A 166 -2.01 4.58 -3.46
N TRP A 167 -3.01 5.46 -3.70
CA TRP A 167 -4.41 5.03 -3.65
C TRP A 167 -4.78 4.17 -4.87
N VAL A 168 -4.15 4.39 -6.04
CA VAL A 168 -4.31 3.50 -7.21
C VAL A 168 -3.81 2.09 -6.92
N TRP A 169 -2.68 1.94 -6.22
CA TRP A 169 -2.19 0.63 -5.78
C TRP A 169 -3.09 0.02 -4.70
N GLY A 170 -3.52 0.80 -3.71
CA GLY A 170 -4.47 0.35 -2.70
C GLY A 170 -5.78 -0.17 -3.31
N GLN A 171 -6.31 0.51 -4.33
CA GLN A 171 -7.46 0.05 -5.10
C GLN A 171 -7.15 -1.22 -5.90
N PHE A 172 -6.00 -1.28 -6.58
CA PHE A 172 -5.60 -2.47 -7.33
C PHE A 172 -5.45 -3.71 -6.44
N ILE A 173 -4.95 -3.57 -5.21
CA ILE A 173 -4.87 -4.65 -4.22
C ILE A 173 -6.24 -4.97 -3.60
N ASP A 174 -7.09 -3.98 -3.29
CA ASP A 174 -8.47 -4.25 -2.86
C ASP A 174 -9.22 -5.09 -3.90
N HIS A 175 -9.00 -4.80 -5.19
CA HIS A 175 -9.62 -5.51 -6.29
C HIS A 175 -9.00 -6.89 -6.59
N ASP A 176 -7.86 -7.23 -5.96
CA ASP A 176 -7.23 -8.55 -5.99
C ASP A 176 -7.74 -9.48 -4.88
N ILE A 177 -8.19 -8.89 -3.75
CA ILE A 177 -8.50 -9.62 -2.52
C ILE A 177 -9.94 -9.45 -2.01
N THR A 178 -10.68 -8.39 -2.39
CA THR A 178 -12.09 -8.17 -1.96
C THR A 178 -13.05 -7.86 -3.13
N LEU A 179 -14.19 -8.54 -3.13
CA LEU A 179 -15.38 -8.20 -3.91
C LEU A 179 -16.64 -8.66 -3.17
N THR A 180 -17.55 -7.75 -2.87
CA THR A 180 -18.91 -8.07 -2.40
C THR A 180 -19.92 -7.27 -3.21
N GLU A 181 -20.60 -7.92 -4.14
CA GLU A 181 -21.64 -7.31 -4.96
C GLU A 181 -22.96 -7.14 -4.19
N SER A 182 -23.97 -6.55 -4.82
CA SER A 182 -25.34 -6.57 -4.29
C SER A 182 -25.97 -7.97 -4.47
N ALA A 183 -26.87 -8.36 -3.57
CA ALA A 183 -27.61 -9.62 -3.69
C ALA A 183 -28.69 -9.51 -4.79
N HIS A 184 -28.67 -10.43 -5.77
CA HIS A 184 -29.59 -10.43 -6.91
C HIS A 184 -30.45 -11.71 -7.00
N ASP A 185 -31.57 -11.66 -7.72
CA ASP A 185 -32.36 -12.84 -8.11
C ASP A 185 -31.81 -13.53 -9.37
N GLU A 186 -32.44 -14.65 -9.77
CA GLU A 186 -32.06 -15.42 -10.97
C GLU A 186 -32.20 -14.66 -12.31
N PHE A 187 -32.68 -13.41 -12.27
CA PHE A 187 -32.81 -12.51 -13.43
C PHE A 187 -31.97 -11.22 -13.27
N GLY A 188 -31.14 -11.11 -12.23
CA GLY A 188 -30.30 -9.93 -11.97
C GLY A 188 -31.02 -8.75 -11.28
N ASN A 189 -32.24 -8.92 -10.77
CA ASN A 189 -32.90 -7.86 -9.99
C ASN A 189 -32.39 -7.86 -8.53
N PRO A 190 -32.10 -6.70 -7.91
CA PRO A 190 -31.69 -6.66 -6.51
C PRO A 190 -32.75 -7.23 -5.56
N LEU A 191 -32.35 -8.15 -4.67
CA LEU A 191 -33.25 -8.80 -3.71
C LEU A 191 -33.79 -7.83 -2.66
N GLN A 192 -32.97 -6.87 -2.24
CA GLN A 192 -33.24 -5.98 -1.11
C GLN A 192 -32.63 -4.60 -1.35
N SER A 193 -33.47 -3.61 -1.63
CA SER A 193 -33.09 -2.19 -1.60
C SER A 193 -32.97 -1.69 -0.16
N TYR A 194 -31.99 -0.85 0.12
CA TYR A 194 -31.73 -0.23 1.42
C TYR A 194 -31.16 1.20 1.21
N PRO A 195 -31.95 2.11 0.63
CA PRO A 195 -31.49 3.41 0.17
C PRO A 195 -31.11 4.32 1.34
N ILE A 196 -30.33 5.37 1.04
CA ILE A 196 -29.87 6.36 2.01
C ILE A 196 -30.85 7.53 2.01
N GLU A 197 -31.41 7.85 3.18
CA GLU A 197 -32.30 9.00 3.36
C GLU A 197 -31.53 10.33 3.19
N VAL A 198 -32.02 11.20 2.30
CA VAL A 198 -31.43 12.51 2.04
C VAL A 198 -32.06 13.56 2.98
N PRO A 199 -31.27 14.39 3.69
CA PRO A 199 -31.81 15.47 4.52
C PRO A 199 -32.62 16.47 3.68
N THR A 200 -33.81 16.85 4.16
CA THR A 200 -34.71 17.76 3.43
C THR A 200 -34.03 19.09 3.07
N GLY A 201 -33.94 19.39 1.77
CA GLY A 201 -33.24 20.57 1.27
C GLY A 201 -31.72 20.40 1.07
N ASP A 202 -31.19 19.17 0.99
CA ASP A 202 -29.81 18.91 0.58
C ASP A 202 -29.52 19.58 -0.77
N ILE A 203 -28.52 20.46 -0.80
CA ILE A 203 -28.26 21.33 -1.95
C ILE A 203 -27.83 20.60 -3.24
N TYR A 204 -27.51 19.31 -3.13
CA TYR A 204 -27.18 18.42 -4.23
C TYR A 204 -28.33 17.45 -4.53
N PHE A 205 -28.83 16.73 -3.52
CA PHE A 205 -29.74 15.58 -3.70
C PHE A 205 -31.23 15.86 -3.43
N ASP A 206 -31.59 16.89 -2.67
CA ASP A 206 -32.97 17.40 -2.51
C ASP A 206 -33.00 18.94 -2.74
N PRO A 207 -32.69 19.43 -3.96
CA PRO A 207 -32.52 20.85 -4.21
C PRO A 207 -33.84 21.63 -4.32
N ASP A 208 -35.01 20.97 -4.33
CA ASP A 208 -36.33 21.64 -4.30
C ASP A 208 -37.05 21.56 -2.94
N GLY A 209 -36.53 20.74 -2.00
CA GLY A 209 -37.03 20.61 -0.64
C GLY A 209 -38.25 19.69 -0.54
N SER A 210 -38.24 18.60 -1.30
CA SER A 210 -39.26 17.56 -1.33
C SER A 210 -39.36 16.84 0.03
N GLY A 211 -38.21 16.49 0.61
CA GLY A 211 -38.10 15.58 1.76
C GLY A 211 -38.48 14.13 1.46
N ASP A 212 -38.69 13.75 0.20
CA ASP A 212 -39.03 12.39 -0.25
C ASP A 212 -37.89 11.71 -1.06
N ASP A 213 -36.79 12.43 -1.35
CA ASP A 213 -35.65 11.96 -2.16
C ASP A 213 -34.65 11.06 -1.37
N VAL A 214 -33.95 10.19 -2.09
CA VAL A 214 -32.98 9.22 -1.54
C VAL A 214 -31.78 9.01 -2.48
N ILE A 215 -30.67 8.49 -1.96
CA ILE A 215 -29.57 7.92 -2.76
C ILE A 215 -29.74 6.40 -2.78
N ASP A 216 -29.81 5.80 -3.97
CA ASP A 216 -30.07 4.37 -4.14
C ASP A 216 -28.91 3.50 -3.61
N LEU A 217 -29.26 2.42 -2.90
CA LEU A 217 -28.36 1.35 -2.49
C LEU A 217 -29.12 0.03 -2.43
N ASN A 218 -28.45 -1.07 -2.77
CA ASN A 218 -28.94 -2.43 -2.61
C ASN A 218 -28.02 -3.21 -1.65
N ARG A 219 -28.60 -4.09 -0.84
CA ARG A 219 -27.89 -4.85 0.20
C ARG A 219 -26.98 -5.92 -0.41
N SER A 220 -25.82 -6.13 0.22
CA SER A 220 -24.76 -7.02 -0.25
C SER A 220 -25.14 -8.49 -0.34
N ASN A 221 -24.46 -9.24 -1.23
CA ASN A 221 -24.57 -10.68 -1.34
C ASN A 221 -24.17 -11.37 -0.02
N TYR A 222 -24.81 -12.49 0.32
CA TYR A 222 -24.76 -13.05 1.69
C TYR A 222 -25.15 -14.52 1.79
N GLU A 223 -24.54 -15.19 2.78
CA GLU A 223 -25.01 -16.44 3.38
C GLU A 223 -25.67 -16.19 4.75
N VAL A 224 -26.21 -17.25 5.36
CA VAL A 224 -26.90 -17.19 6.66
C VAL A 224 -26.37 -18.32 7.54
N ASP A 225 -25.78 -17.95 8.68
CA ASP A 225 -25.10 -18.89 9.57
C ASP A 225 -26.05 -19.81 10.37
N GLU A 226 -25.48 -20.71 11.18
CA GLU A 226 -26.25 -21.67 11.98
C GLU A 226 -27.18 -21.04 13.03
N ASN A 227 -26.98 -19.75 13.36
CA ASN A 227 -27.80 -18.98 14.29
C ASN A 227 -28.87 -18.12 13.58
N GLY A 228 -28.80 -18.02 12.25
CA GLY A 228 -29.68 -17.18 11.44
C GLY A 228 -29.15 -15.78 11.18
N VAL A 229 -27.87 -15.52 11.44
CA VAL A 229 -27.23 -14.21 11.23
C VAL A 229 -26.70 -14.10 9.80
N ARG A 230 -26.81 -12.92 9.20
CA ARG A 230 -26.37 -12.61 7.84
C ARG A 230 -24.85 -12.38 7.80
N GLN A 231 -24.13 -13.25 7.10
CA GLN A 231 -22.71 -13.06 6.78
C GLN A 231 -22.56 -12.70 5.30
N GLN A 232 -21.82 -11.65 5.00
CA GLN A 232 -21.48 -11.28 3.62
C GLN A 232 -20.34 -12.15 3.10
N ILE A 233 -20.30 -12.39 1.80
CA ILE A 233 -19.27 -13.21 1.16
C ILE A 233 -18.25 -12.38 0.36
N ASN A 234 -17.05 -12.94 0.22
CA ASN A 234 -16.06 -12.50 -0.76
C ASN A 234 -16.24 -13.32 -2.06
N GLN A 235 -16.51 -12.65 -3.17
CA GLN A 235 -16.80 -13.29 -4.47
C GLN A 235 -15.55 -13.49 -5.35
N ILE A 236 -14.40 -13.03 -4.88
CA ILE A 236 -13.07 -13.31 -5.45
C ILE A 236 -12.19 -14.03 -4.42
N THR A 237 -11.01 -14.46 -4.83
CA THR A 237 -10.00 -15.02 -3.92
C THR A 237 -9.63 -14.02 -2.81
N ALA A 238 -9.29 -14.52 -1.62
CA ALA A 238 -8.72 -13.66 -0.58
C ALA A 238 -7.22 -13.34 -0.81
N PHE A 239 -6.52 -14.19 -1.57
CA PHE A 239 -5.06 -14.13 -1.73
C PHE A 239 -4.61 -12.98 -2.63
N ILE A 240 -3.45 -12.40 -2.32
CA ILE A 240 -2.73 -11.50 -3.23
C ILE A 240 -2.02 -12.38 -4.26
N ASP A 241 -2.78 -12.91 -5.23
CA ASP A 241 -2.29 -13.85 -6.24
C ASP A 241 -2.42 -13.32 -7.68
N GLY A 242 -2.88 -12.08 -7.85
CA GLY A 242 -3.11 -11.48 -9.16
C GLY A 242 -4.44 -11.89 -9.79
N SER A 243 -5.43 -12.41 -9.05
CA SER A 243 -6.81 -12.61 -9.52
C SER A 243 -7.38 -11.37 -10.24
N VAL A 244 -6.97 -10.15 -9.85
CA VAL A 244 -7.30 -8.87 -10.48
C VAL A 244 -6.87 -8.82 -11.96
N ILE A 245 -5.82 -9.55 -12.33
CA ILE A 245 -5.26 -9.72 -13.69
C ILE A 245 -5.80 -11.00 -14.34
N TYR A 246 -5.87 -12.10 -13.58
CA TYR A 246 -6.02 -13.46 -14.11
C TYR A 246 -7.45 -14.01 -14.08
N GLY A 247 -8.35 -13.37 -13.33
CA GLY A 247 -9.69 -13.86 -13.01
C GLY A 247 -9.70 -14.70 -11.73
N SER A 248 -10.84 -14.71 -11.05
CA SER A 248 -11.13 -15.65 -9.94
C SER A 248 -11.88 -16.92 -10.40
N ASP A 249 -12.27 -17.01 -11.68
CA ASP A 249 -12.91 -18.20 -12.25
C ASP A 249 -12.20 -18.70 -13.52
N ALA A 250 -12.32 -20.01 -13.77
CA ALA A 250 -11.61 -20.69 -14.85
C ALA A 250 -12.14 -20.41 -16.28
N GLU A 251 -13.34 -19.84 -16.45
CA GLU A 251 -13.88 -19.41 -17.74
C GLU A 251 -13.38 -18.00 -18.10
N LEU A 252 -13.40 -17.06 -17.14
CA LEU A 252 -12.76 -15.74 -17.30
C LEU A 252 -11.25 -15.88 -17.54
N ALA A 253 -10.54 -16.65 -16.71
CA ALA A 253 -9.11 -16.92 -16.89
C ALA A 253 -8.77 -17.56 -18.24
N ALA A 254 -9.67 -18.37 -18.79
CA ALA A 254 -9.51 -18.92 -20.14
C ALA A 254 -9.76 -17.86 -21.24
N SER A 255 -10.74 -16.97 -21.07
CA SER A 255 -11.04 -15.89 -22.02
C SER A 255 -9.91 -14.85 -22.13
N LEU A 256 -9.20 -14.61 -21.02
CA LEU A 256 -8.08 -13.67 -20.93
C LEU A 256 -6.79 -14.20 -21.61
N ARG A 257 -6.73 -15.48 -21.99
CA ARG A 257 -5.53 -16.13 -22.55
C ARG A 257 -5.58 -16.25 -24.07
N THR A 258 -4.42 -16.08 -24.71
CA THR A 258 -4.23 -16.37 -26.14
C THR A 258 -4.11 -17.87 -26.45
N PHE A 259 -3.74 -18.67 -25.45
CA PHE A 259 -3.24 -20.04 -25.59
C PHE A 259 -2.08 -20.18 -26.61
N GLN A 260 -1.28 -19.12 -26.77
CA GLN A 260 -0.06 -19.15 -27.58
C GLN A 260 1.12 -18.41 -26.90
N GLY A 261 2.05 -19.20 -26.34
CA GLY A 261 3.31 -18.70 -25.77
C GLY A 261 3.19 -18.25 -24.31
N GLY A 262 2.14 -18.69 -23.61
CA GLY A 262 1.82 -18.28 -22.25
C GLY A 262 1.13 -16.91 -22.14
N LEU A 263 0.84 -16.25 -23.26
CA LEU A 263 0.46 -14.83 -23.28
C LEU A 263 -1.02 -14.59 -22.96
N LEU A 264 -1.28 -13.52 -22.22
CA LEU A 264 -2.59 -12.87 -22.10
C LEU A 264 -2.97 -12.16 -23.41
N ALA A 265 -4.27 -12.10 -23.70
CA ALA A 265 -4.82 -11.40 -24.84
C ALA A 265 -4.67 -9.88 -24.68
N THR A 266 -4.56 -9.17 -25.80
CA THR A 266 -4.40 -7.70 -25.84
C THR A 266 -5.23 -7.10 -26.97
N SER A 267 -5.58 -5.82 -26.86
CA SER A 267 -6.14 -5.03 -27.96
C SER A 267 -5.09 -4.17 -28.67
N ASP A 268 -5.51 -3.38 -29.66
CA ASP A 268 -4.64 -2.43 -30.37
C ASP A 268 -3.98 -1.46 -29.38
N GLY A 269 -2.70 -1.15 -29.59
CA GLY A 269 -1.92 -0.32 -28.67
C GLY A 269 -1.31 -1.07 -27.48
N ASN A 270 -1.40 -2.40 -27.43
CA ASN A 270 -0.94 -3.22 -26.31
C ASN A 270 -1.65 -2.82 -25.00
N LEU A 271 -2.97 -2.63 -25.10
CA LEU A 271 -3.90 -2.41 -23.99
C LEU A 271 -4.61 -3.73 -23.66
N LEU A 272 -5.40 -3.72 -22.59
CA LEU A 272 -6.27 -4.83 -22.19
C LEU A 272 -7.16 -5.32 -23.35
N PRO A 273 -7.60 -6.59 -23.37
CA PRO A 273 -8.61 -7.07 -24.32
C PRO A 273 -9.97 -6.38 -24.06
N TYR A 274 -10.97 -6.56 -24.93
CA TYR A 274 -12.32 -6.04 -24.74
C TYR A 274 -13.31 -7.15 -24.38
N GLY A 275 -14.31 -6.81 -23.56
CA GLY A 275 -15.51 -7.61 -23.32
C GLY A 275 -16.54 -7.47 -24.44
N ASP A 276 -17.59 -8.29 -24.40
CA ASP A 276 -18.74 -8.23 -25.33
C ASP A 276 -19.62 -6.98 -25.13
N ASP A 277 -19.43 -6.25 -24.02
CA ASP A 277 -20.08 -4.98 -23.68
C ASP A 277 -19.39 -3.75 -24.31
N GLY A 278 -18.11 -3.89 -24.70
CA GLY A 278 -17.27 -2.82 -25.23
C GLY A 278 -16.37 -2.12 -24.22
N PHE A 279 -16.31 -2.58 -22.97
CA PHE A 279 -15.31 -2.16 -21.99
C PHE A 279 -14.05 -3.03 -22.07
N PHE A 280 -12.96 -2.65 -21.39
CA PHE A 280 -11.79 -3.52 -21.26
C PHE A 280 -12.11 -4.74 -20.37
N LEU A 281 -11.56 -5.89 -20.71
CA LEU A 281 -11.68 -7.13 -19.93
C LEU A 281 -10.38 -7.39 -19.16
N ALA A 282 -10.49 -7.68 -17.87
CA ALA A 282 -9.40 -8.04 -16.97
C ALA A 282 -9.89 -9.15 -16.02
N GLY A 283 -9.11 -9.50 -14.99
CA GLY A 283 -9.50 -10.49 -13.99
C GLY A 283 -10.57 -10.01 -13.01
N ASP A 284 -10.56 -8.73 -12.66
CA ASP A 284 -11.61 -8.08 -11.87
C ASP A 284 -12.57 -7.25 -12.74
N ILE A 285 -13.87 -7.32 -12.42
CA ILE A 285 -14.96 -6.66 -13.17
C ILE A 285 -14.94 -5.14 -13.07
N ARG A 286 -14.28 -4.56 -12.06
CA ARG A 286 -14.18 -3.11 -11.84
C ARG A 286 -12.98 -2.48 -12.55
N ALA A 287 -12.23 -3.21 -13.40
CA ALA A 287 -11.03 -2.70 -14.07
C ALA A 287 -11.23 -1.44 -14.96
N ASN A 288 -12.48 -1.08 -15.28
CA ASN A 288 -12.86 0.14 -16.01
C ASN A 288 -13.42 1.25 -15.11
N GLU A 289 -13.46 1.03 -13.79
CA GLU A 289 -14.08 1.98 -12.85
C GLU A 289 -13.49 3.37 -13.02
N ASN A 290 -12.16 3.50 -13.05
CA ASN A 290 -11.48 4.74 -13.40
C ASN A 290 -10.21 4.52 -14.25
N ALA A 291 -9.86 5.51 -15.07
CA ALA A 291 -8.74 5.42 -16.01
C ALA A 291 -7.35 5.18 -15.37
N ALA A 292 -7.16 5.50 -14.09
CA ALA A 292 -5.92 5.23 -13.37
C ALA A 292 -5.79 3.73 -13.01
N LEU A 293 -6.86 3.13 -12.49
CA LEU A 293 -6.95 1.68 -12.27
C LEU A 293 -6.78 0.89 -13.58
N THR A 294 -7.44 1.33 -14.67
CA THR A 294 -7.28 0.73 -16.01
C THR A 294 -5.83 0.82 -16.51
N SER A 295 -5.11 1.88 -16.15
CA SER A 295 -3.69 2.05 -16.47
C SER A 295 -2.79 1.10 -15.66
N MET A 296 -3.08 0.90 -14.37
CA MET A 296 -2.40 -0.08 -13.51
C MET A 296 -2.61 -1.52 -14.01
N GLN A 297 -3.86 -1.90 -14.28
CA GLN A 297 -4.23 -3.17 -14.91
C GLN A 297 -3.48 -3.40 -16.23
N THR A 298 -3.38 -2.37 -17.07
CA THR A 298 -2.68 -2.45 -18.35
C THR A 298 -1.18 -2.75 -18.19
N ILE A 299 -0.47 -2.13 -17.24
CA ILE A 299 0.97 -2.42 -17.07
C ILE A 299 1.25 -3.80 -16.47
N TRP A 300 0.35 -4.34 -15.65
CA TRP A 300 0.51 -5.69 -15.10
C TRP A 300 0.23 -6.81 -16.10
N MET A 301 -0.78 -6.64 -16.97
CA MET A 301 -0.96 -7.51 -18.14
C MET A 301 0.27 -7.50 -19.05
N ARG A 302 0.90 -6.32 -19.25
CA ARG A 302 2.14 -6.19 -20.02
C ARG A 302 3.31 -6.90 -19.34
N GLU A 303 3.45 -6.80 -18.01
CA GLU A 303 4.54 -7.46 -17.28
C GLU A 303 4.43 -8.98 -17.39
N HIS A 304 3.24 -9.57 -17.23
CA HIS A 304 3.03 -11.00 -17.49
C HIS A 304 3.46 -11.40 -18.91
N ASN A 305 3.07 -10.61 -19.92
CA ASN A 305 3.44 -10.86 -21.31
C ASN A 305 4.96 -10.67 -21.56
N ARG A 306 5.66 -9.80 -20.81
CA ARG A 306 7.12 -9.70 -20.81
C ARG A 306 7.77 -10.95 -20.19
N VAL A 307 7.35 -11.34 -18.98
CA VAL A 307 7.87 -12.49 -18.24
C VAL A 307 7.71 -13.78 -19.07
N ALA A 308 6.50 -14.06 -19.58
CA ALA A 308 6.24 -15.22 -20.44
C ALA A 308 7.11 -15.23 -21.71
N THR A 309 7.35 -14.05 -22.31
CA THR A 309 8.23 -13.91 -23.49
C THR A 309 9.69 -14.19 -23.14
N GLU A 310 10.17 -13.79 -21.96
CA GLU A 310 11.54 -14.05 -21.51
C GLU A 310 11.75 -15.53 -21.19
N LEU A 311 10.84 -16.15 -20.43
CA LEU A 311 10.86 -17.59 -20.13
C LEU A 311 10.90 -18.43 -21.43
N ALA A 312 10.12 -18.05 -22.45
CA ALA A 312 10.09 -18.72 -23.76
C ALA A 312 11.36 -18.52 -24.62
N LEU A 313 12.17 -17.50 -24.31
CA LEU A 313 13.49 -17.29 -24.92
C LEU A 313 14.60 -18.05 -24.20
N GLU A 314 14.42 -18.31 -22.90
CA GLU A 314 15.38 -18.98 -22.02
C GLU A 314 15.25 -20.51 -22.09
N ASP A 315 14.04 -21.06 -21.94
CA ASP A 315 13.73 -22.44 -22.34
C ASP A 315 12.62 -22.53 -23.41
N PRO A 316 13.00 -22.58 -24.71
CA PRO A 316 12.09 -22.88 -25.82
C PRO A 316 11.46 -24.28 -25.82
N SER A 317 11.64 -25.09 -24.78
CA SER A 317 10.98 -26.40 -24.60
C SER A 317 9.67 -26.33 -23.80
N LEU A 318 9.46 -25.25 -23.02
CA LEU A 318 8.26 -25.02 -22.23
C LEU A 318 7.00 -24.95 -23.11
N THR A 319 5.91 -25.55 -22.63
CA THR A 319 4.58 -25.46 -23.26
C THR A 319 3.86 -24.17 -22.87
N ASP A 320 2.81 -23.81 -23.63
CA ASP A 320 1.95 -22.66 -23.35
C ASP A 320 1.50 -22.58 -21.89
N GLU A 321 1.03 -23.70 -21.34
CA GLU A 321 0.55 -23.79 -19.96
C GLU A 321 1.69 -23.55 -18.95
N GLN A 322 2.88 -24.09 -19.20
CA GLN A 322 4.03 -23.88 -18.32
C GLN A 322 4.49 -22.41 -18.33
N LEU A 323 4.50 -21.78 -19.51
CA LEU A 323 4.85 -20.36 -19.66
C LEU A 323 3.82 -19.47 -18.94
N TYR A 324 2.53 -19.71 -19.13
CA TYR A 324 1.46 -18.97 -18.44
C TYR A 324 1.55 -19.11 -16.91
N GLN A 325 1.65 -20.34 -16.40
CA GLN A 325 1.66 -20.56 -14.95
C GLN A 325 2.93 -20.04 -14.26
N GLN A 326 4.11 -20.17 -14.89
CA GLN A 326 5.34 -19.59 -14.38
C GLN A 326 5.31 -18.05 -14.44
N ALA A 327 4.79 -17.46 -15.52
CA ALA A 327 4.65 -16.01 -15.62
C ALA A 327 3.61 -15.45 -14.62
N ARG A 328 2.51 -16.16 -14.37
CA ARG A 328 1.57 -15.85 -13.27
C ARG A 328 2.31 -15.89 -11.93
N GLN A 329 2.93 -17.01 -11.57
CA GLN A 329 3.59 -17.20 -10.27
C GLN A 329 4.71 -16.17 -9.99
N ILE A 330 5.42 -15.69 -11.03
CA ILE A 330 6.41 -14.61 -10.90
C ILE A 330 5.72 -13.24 -10.72
N VAL A 331 4.71 -12.91 -11.51
CA VAL A 331 4.00 -11.63 -11.41
C VAL A 331 3.25 -11.49 -10.08
N SER A 332 2.55 -12.54 -9.63
CA SER A 332 1.92 -12.59 -8.31
C SER A 332 2.95 -12.32 -7.21
N ALA A 333 4.16 -12.88 -7.33
CA ALA A 333 5.25 -12.66 -6.38
C ALA A 333 5.80 -11.22 -6.41
N GLU A 334 5.88 -10.57 -7.58
CA GLU A 334 6.23 -9.14 -7.67
C GLU A 334 5.16 -8.25 -7.02
N ILE A 335 3.86 -8.56 -7.18
CA ILE A 335 2.75 -7.84 -6.54
C ILE A 335 2.78 -8.03 -5.00
N GLN A 336 3.01 -9.26 -4.53
CA GLN A 336 3.20 -9.56 -3.11
C GLN A 336 4.40 -8.79 -2.52
N ALA A 337 5.55 -8.79 -3.22
CA ALA A 337 6.75 -8.10 -2.79
C ALA A 337 6.57 -6.58 -2.72
N ILE A 338 6.05 -5.94 -3.77
CA ILE A 338 5.77 -4.48 -3.79
C ILE A 338 4.79 -4.11 -2.66
N THR A 339 3.75 -4.92 -2.42
CA THR A 339 2.77 -4.66 -1.37
C THR A 339 3.40 -4.63 0.02
N PHE A 340 4.27 -5.59 0.34
CA PHE A 340 4.86 -5.70 1.68
C PHE A 340 6.17 -4.91 1.88
N ASN A 341 6.92 -4.65 0.82
CA ASN A 341 8.22 -3.98 0.88
C ASN A 341 8.13 -2.47 0.56
N GLU A 342 7.13 -2.02 -0.22
CA GLU A 342 6.95 -0.60 -0.57
C GLU A 342 5.64 0.00 -0.03
N PHE A 343 4.48 -0.62 -0.30
CA PHE A 343 3.17 -0.02 0.00
C PHE A 343 2.84 0.02 1.49
N LEU A 344 2.86 -1.13 2.19
CA LEU A 344 2.56 -1.18 3.63
C LEU A 344 3.57 -0.35 4.47
N PRO A 345 4.89 -0.34 4.17
CA PRO A 345 5.84 0.57 4.83
C PRO A 345 5.60 2.06 4.53
N ALA A 346 5.08 2.43 3.35
CA ALA A 346 4.72 3.82 3.08
C ALA A 346 3.57 4.29 3.99
N LEU A 347 2.53 3.45 4.15
CA LEU A 347 1.35 3.69 4.98
C LEU A 347 1.65 3.73 6.49
N PHE A 348 2.43 2.77 6.97
CA PHE A 348 2.59 2.48 8.40
C PHE A 348 3.98 2.76 8.98
N GLY A 349 4.93 3.10 8.12
CA GLY A 349 6.33 3.21 8.49
C GLY A 349 7.05 1.86 8.64
N SER A 350 8.34 1.95 8.89
CA SER A 350 9.25 0.82 8.96
C SER A 350 9.01 -0.09 10.18
N ASN A 351 9.17 -1.42 9.99
CA ASN A 351 9.17 -2.41 11.08
C ASN A 351 7.83 -2.54 11.86
N ILE A 352 6.70 -2.38 11.16
CA ILE A 352 5.33 -2.52 11.68
C ILE A 352 4.73 -3.92 11.44
N ILE A 353 4.78 -4.41 10.20
CA ILE A 353 4.47 -5.81 9.87
C ILE A 353 5.60 -6.69 10.42
N SER A 354 5.25 -7.81 11.08
CA SER A 354 6.25 -8.79 11.55
C SER A 354 7.07 -9.36 10.39
N SER A 355 8.34 -9.72 10.60
CA SER A 355 9.09 -10.49 9.60
C SER A 355 8.45 -11.87 9.37
N TYR A 356 8.37 -12.33 8.12
CA TYR A 356 7.81 -13.64 7.77
C TYR A 356 8.52 -14.79 8.52
N GLN A 357 7.75 -15.80 8.95
CA GLN A 357 8.27 -16.97 9.69
C GLN A 357 8.12 -18.29 8.93
N GLY A 358 7.57 -18.25 7.70
CA GLY A 358 7.10 -19.43 6.96
C GLY A 358 5.58 -19.60 7.07
N TYR A 359 5.01 -20.32 6.11
CA TYR A 359 3.57 -20.62 6.03
C TYR A 359 3.09 -21.45 7.22
N ASP A 360 1.96 -21.04 7.81
CA ASP A 360 1.28 -21.72 8.92
C ASP A 360 -0.15 -22.12 8.49
N SER A 361 -0.38 -23.42 8.28
CA SER A 361 -1.68 -23.96 7.86
C SER A 361 -2.78 -23.85 8.93
N THR A 362 -2.49 -23.31 10.12
CA THR A 362 -3.48 -23.00 11.15
C THR A 362 -4.01 -21.55 11.08
N VAL A 363 -3.44 -20.71 10.20
CA VAL A 363 -3.94 -19.37 9.91
C VAL A 363 -5.09 -19.43 8.90
N ASP A 364 -6.13 -18.63 9.15
CA ASP A 364 -7.22 -18.39 8.21
C ASP A 364 -6.96 -17.06 7.45
N PRO A 365 -6.65 -17.11 6.13
CA PRO A 365 -6.36 -15.92 5.33
C PRO A 365 -7.63 -15.13 4.95
N SER A 366 -8.83 -15.67 5.16
CA SER A 366 -10.09 -15.12 4.65
C SER A 366 -10.31 -13.67 5.10
N ILE A 367 -10.97 -12.86 4.25
CA ILE A 367 -11.05 -11.41 4.45
C ILE A 367 -12.00 -11.06 5.60
N ALA A 368 -11.56 -10.18 6.50
CA ALA A 368 -12.39 -9.60 7.54
C ALA A 368 -13.40 -8.59 6.99
N ASN A 369 -14.63 -8.65 7.48
CA ASN A 369 -15.71 -7.76 7.07
C ASN A 369 -15.40 -6.30 7.46
N GLU A 370 -14.80 -6.09 8.63
CA GLU A 370 -14.28 -4.79 9.09
C GLU A 370 -13.16 -4.25 8.19
N PHE A 371 -12.37 -5.12 7.54
CA PHE A 371 -11.32 -4.72 6.61
C PHE A 371 -11.92 -4.23 5.28
N SER A 372 -12.67 -5.08 4.58
CA SER A 372 -13.22 -4.77 3.24
C SER A 372 -14.34 -3.73 3.27
N THR A 373 -15.02 -3.57 4.40
CA THR A 373 -16.20 -2.69 4.51
C THR A 373 -15.92 -1.37 5.25
N ALA A 374 -14.85 -1.30 6.06
CA ALA A 374 -14.44 -0.06 6.72
C ALA A 374 -12.95 0.25 6.55
N ALA A 375 -12.05 -0.52 7.15
CA ALA A 375 -10.67 -0.08 7.34
C ALA A 375 -9.91 0.15 6.03
N TYR A 376 -9.95 -0.78 5.08
CA TYR A 376 -9.21 -0.66 3.82
C TYR A 376 -9.83 0.38 2.86
N ARG A 377 -11.04 0.87 3.16
CA ARG A 377 -11.71 1.98 2.46
C ARG A 377 -11.18 3.35 2.83
N PHE A 378 -10.04 3.42 3.53
CA PHE A 378 -9.33 4.69 3.76
C PHE A 378 -8.99 5.39 2.44
N GLY A 379 -8.66 4.63 1.39
CA GLY A 379 -8.20 5.17 0.10
C GLY A 379 -9.17 6.17 -0.54
N HIS A 380 -10.47 6.05 -0.27
CA HIS A 380 -11.51 6.97 -0.79
C HIS A 380 -11.34 8.44 -0.39
N THR A 381 -10.63 8.71 0.72
CA THR A 381 -10.32 10.06 1.21
C THR A 381 -9.20 10.71 0.39
N MET A 382 -8.25 9.88 -0.07
CA MET A 382 -7.00 10.28 -0.73
C MET A 382 -7.16 10.75 -2.19
N LEU A 383 -8.36 10.63 -2.78
CA LEU A 383 -8.60 10.87 -4.20
C LEU A 383 -8.48 12.36 -4.57
N SER A 384 -7.58 12.67 -5.51
CA SER A 384 -7.40 14.01 -6.07
C SER A 384 -8.49 14.34 -7.10
N SER A 385 -9.18 15.49 -6.98
CA SER A 385 -10.17 15.98 -7.95
C SER A 385 -9.66 16.13 -9.39
N GLU A 386 -8.36 16.25 -9.60
CA GLU A 386 -7.75 16.31 -10.93
C GLU A 386 -6.52 15.39 -10.98
N LEU A 387 -6.58 14.40 -11.86
CA LEU A 387 -5.47 13.50 -12.17
C LEU A 387 -4.54 14.20 -13.17
N LEU A 388 -3.27 14.40 -12.78
CA LEU A 388 -2.28 15.01 -13.65
C LEU A 388 -2.00 14.11 -14.87
N ARG A 389 -1.78 14.71 -16.04
CA ARG A 389 -1.18 14.02 -17.20
C ARG A 389 0.05 14.78 -17.67
N LEU A 390 1.22 14.16 -17.58
CA LEU A 390 2.52 14.83 -17.74
C LEU A 390 3.33 14.30 -18.94
N ASP A 391 4.04 15.22 -19.61
CA ASP A 391 4.95 14.93 -20.73
C ASP A 391 6.32 14.41 -20.24
N GLU A 392 7.21 14.05 -21.19
CA GLU A 392 8.58 13.60 -20.90
C GLU A 392 9.46 14.65 -20.18
N ASN A 393 8.99 15.89 -20.07
CA ASN A 393 9.68 17.02 -19.46
C ASN A 393 9.02 17.48 -18.13
N GLY A 394 7.93 16.83 -17.68
CA GLY A 394 7.20 17.18 -16.46
C GLY A 394 6.23 18.37 -16.59
N ASN A 395 5.86 18.78 -17.81
CA ASN A 395 4.77 19.72 -18.06
C ASN A 395 3.45 18.98 -18.23
N THR A 396 2.32 19.66 -18.10
CA THR A 396 1.02 19.13 -18.57
C THR A 396 1.09 18.72 -20.04
N ALA A 397 0.62 17.52 -20.36
CA ALA A 397 0.61 16.95 -21.70
C ALA A 397 -0.42 17.62 -22.63
N ASP A 398 -0.35 17.35 -23.94
CA ASP A 398 -1.18 18.01 -24.97
C ASP A 398 -2.69 17.73 -24.80
N GLU A 399 -3.04 16.59 -24.19
CA GLU A 399 -4.40 16.18 -23.82
C GLU A 399 -4.94 16.86 -22.54
N GLY A 400 -4.10 17.61 -21.82
CA GLY A 400 -4.45 18.27 -20.55
C GLY A 400 -4.61 17.29 -19.37
N ASN A 401 -4.71 17.82 -18.15
CA ASN A 401 -5.06 17.01 -16.97
C ASN A 401 -6.51 16.48 -17.07
N LEU A 402 -6.82 15.44 -16.30
CA LEU A 402 -8.10 14.73 -16.31
C LEU A 402 -8.82 14.93 -14.97
N ALA A 403 -9.89 15.73 -14.94
CA ALA A 403 -10.74 15.85 -13.75
C ALA A 403 -11.37 14.48 -13.40
N LEU A 404 -11.33 14.10 -12.12
CA LEU A 404 -11.67 12.77 -11.62
C LEU A 404 -13.08 12.32 -12.05
N LEU A 405 -14.06 13.21 -11.99
CA LEU A 405 -15.43 12.95 -12.47
C LEU A 405 -15.53 12.50 -13.95
N ASN A 406 -14.53 12.81 -14.79
CA ASN A 406 -14.46 12.36 -16.20
C ASN A 406 -13.57 11.12 -16.41
N ALA A 407 -12.84 10.69 -15.38
CA ALA A 407 -12.02 9.47 -15.42
C ALA A 407 -12.85 8.21 -15.21
N PHE A 408 -14.02 8.31 -14.57
CA PHE A 408 -14.87 7.16 -14.26
C PHE A 408 -15.56 6.57 -15.50
N PHE A 409 -15.53 5.24 -15.62
CA PHE A 409 -16.15 4.45 -16.70
C PHE A 409 -15.89 4.99 -18.13
N ASN A 410 -14.71 5.58 -18.35
CA ASN A 410 -14.31 6.23 -19.58
C ASN A 410 -13.03 5.58 -20.17
N PRO A 411 -13.13 4.34 -20.70
CA PRO A 411 -11.97 3.62 -21.26
C PRO A 411 -11.28 4.41 -22.38
N SER A 412 -12.04 5.28 -23.08
CA SER A 412 -11.51 6.12 -24.15
C SER A 412 -10.41 7.11 -23.72
N GLU A 413 -10.24 7.43 -22.44
CA GLU A 413 -9.04 8.17 -22.01
C GLU A 413 -7.76 7.33 -22.18
N VAL A 414 -7.83 6.02 -21.93
CA VAL A 414 -6.69 5.10 -22.10
C VAL A 414 -6.55 4.66 -23.57
N GLU A 415 -7.66 4.41 -24.28
CA GLU A 415 -7.64 4.07 -25.72
C GLU A 415 -6.94 5.13 -26.58
N ASN A 416 -7.19 6.42 -26.32
CA ASN A 416 -6.78 7.50 -27.20
C ASN A 416 -5.44 8.13 -26.79
N ASN A 417 -5.10 8.12 -25.49
CA ASN A 417 -3.88 8.78 -24.96
C ASN A 417 -2.83 7.78 -24.45
N GLY A 418 -3.17 6.50 -24.25
CA GLY A 418 -2.32 5.52 -23.58
C GLY A 418 -2.32 5.69 -22.06
N VAL A 419 -1.33 5.08 -21.39
CA VAL A 419 -1.20 5.09 -19.92
C VAL A 419 -0.12 6.06 -19.43
N ASP A 420 0.86 6.37 -20.28
CA ASP A 420 2.16 6.88 -19.89
C ASP A 420 2.15 8.29 -19.29
N SER A 421 1.30 9.20 -19.81
CA SER A 421 1.18 10.57 -19.27
C SER A 421 0.46 10.58 -17.93
N LEU A 422 -0.54 9.71 -17.76
CA LEU A 422 -1.26 9.52 -16.51
C LEU A 422 -0.36 8.88 -15.44
N LEU A 423 0.38 7.82 -15.78
CA LEU A 423 1.36 7.19 -14.88
C LEU A 423 2.42 8.21 -14.39
N ARG A 424 2.98 9.06 -15.27
CA ARG A 424 3.88 10.17 -14.85
C ARG A 424 3.20 11.17 -13.91
N GLY A 425 1.90 11.41 -14.07
CA GLY A 425 1.14 12.30 -13.19
C GLY A 425 0.89 11.68 -11.82
N LEU A 426 0.44 10.43 -11.79
CA LEU A 426 0.11 9.67 -10.57
C LEU A 426 1.33 9.49 -9.64
N THR A 427 2.54 9.35 -10.18
CA THR A 427 3.78 9.26 -9.38
C THR A 427 4.35 10.62 -8.97
N VAL A 428 3.70 11.74 -9.30
CA VAL A 428 4.21 13.11 -9.04
C VAL A 428 3.23 13.96 -8.24
N ASN A 429 1.93 13.82 -8.48
CA ASN A 429 0.91 14.52 -7.71
C ASN A 429 0.84 13.98 -6.28
N LEU A 430 0.58 14.87 -5.31
CA LEU A 430 0.29 14.45 -3.95
C LEU A 430 -1.18 14.04 -3.83
N ALA A 431 -1.41 12.89 -3.22
CA ALA A 431 -2.75 12.46 -2.85
C ALA A 431 -3.36 13.41 -1.80
N GLN A 432 -4.67 13.36 -1.62
CA GLN A 432 -5.31 13.96 -0.45
C GLN A 432 -4.97 13.17 0.83
N GLU A 433 -5.26 13.77 1.99
CA GLU A 433 -5.01 13.15 3.29
C GLU A 433 -5.94 11.96 3.59
N ILE A 434 -5.48 11.06 4.46
CA ILE A 434 -6.30 10.08 5.18
C ILE A 434 -6.88 10.76 6.41
N ASP A 435 -7.95 11.54 6.22
CA ASP A 435 -8.77 12.12 7.29
C ASP A 435 -10.25 11.77 7.07
N ASN A 436 -11.20 12.48 7.70
CA ASN A 436 -12.63 12.24 7.40
C ASN A 436 -13.10 12.85 6.06
N GLN A 437 -12.32 13.72 5.41
CA GLN A 437 -12.76 14.53 4.27
C GLN A 437 -12.70 13.74 2.96
N VAL A 438 -13.62 14.08 2.06
CA VAL A 438 -13.75 13.44 0.75
C VAL A 438 -14.05 14.50 -0.32
N VAL A 439 -13.32 14.45 -1.43
CA VAL A 439 -13.49 15.42 -2.52
C VAL A 439 -14.89 15.36 -3.13
N ASP A 440 -15.41 16.53 -3.51
CA ASP A 440 -16.79 16.69 -4.02
C ASP A 440 -17.07 15.81 -5.26
N ASP A 441 -16.05 15.55 -6.09
CA ASP A 441 -16.09 14.64 -7.25
C ASP A 441 -16.65 13.24 -6.94
N VAL A 442 -16.43 12.71 -5.72
CA VAL A 442 -16.97 11.41 -5.29
C VAL A 442 -17.93 11.51 -4.09
N ARG A 443 -17.93 12.62 -3.36
CA ARG A 443 -18.88 12.88 -2.26
C ARG A 443 -20.24 13.41 -2.76
N ASN A 444 -20.30 13.99 -3.96
CA ASN A 444 -21.54 14.51 -4.56
C ASN A 444 -21.72 14.13 -6.04
N PHE A 445 -20.66 13.74 -6.74
CA PHE A 445 -20.68 13.53 -8.20
C PHE A 445 -20.22 12.14 -8.65
N LEU A 446 -20.16 11.15 -7.73
CA LEU A 446 -19.69 9.80 -8.07
C LEU A 446 -20.57 9.21 -9.18
N PHE A 447 -19.96 8.89 -10.32
CA PHE A 447 -20.61 8.35 -11.53
C PHE A 447 -21.65 9.27 -12.21
N GLY A 448 -21.82 10.51 -11.78
CA GLY A 448 -22.67 11.49 -12.47
C GLY A 448 -23.20 12.62 -11.58
N PRO A 449 -24.03 13.53 -12.13
CA PRO A 449 -24.68 14.55 -11.32
C PRO A 449 -25.82 13.97 -10.46
N PRO A 450 -26.07 14.54 -9.26
CA PRO A 450 -27.22 14.23 -8.41
C PRO A 450 -28.55 14.22 -9.18
N GLY A 451 -29.44 13.28 -8.82
CA GLY A 451 -30.72 13.07 -9.51
C GLY A 451 -30.60 12.61 -10.97
N SER A 452 -29.38 12.30 -11.45
CA SER A 452 -29.08 11.84 -12.82
C SER A 452 -28.11 10.64 -12.85
N GLY A 453 -27.96 9.93 -11.72
CA GLY A 453 -27.02 8.81 -11.55
C GLY A 453 -25.80 9.11 -10.67
N GLY A 454 -25.69 10.32 -10.11
CA GLY A 454 -24.67 10.66 -9.11
C GLY A 454 -24.94 10.04 -7.74
N PHE A 455 -23.87 9.68 -7.02
CA PHE A 455 -23.87 9.14 -5.66
C PHE A 455 -22.92 9.92 -4.73
N ASP A 456 -22.93 9.55 -3.44
CA ASP A 456 -22.01 10.01 -2.40
C ASP A 456 -21.25 8.81 -1.81
N LEU A 457 -19.94 8.73 -2.08
CA LEU A 457 -19.07 7.63 -1.68
C LEU A 457 -18.93 7.49 -0.15
N ALA A 458 -18.90 8.61 0.59
CA ALA A 458 -18.81 8.58 2.05
C ALA A 458 -20.10 8.02 2.65
N SER A 459 -21.25 8.47 2.13
CA SER A 459 -22.56 7.94 2.52
C SER A 459 -22.71 6.44 2.17
N LEU A 460 -22.23 6.02 1.00
CA LEU A 460 -22.23 4.61 0.59
C LEU A 460 -21.38 3.74 1.53
N ASN A 461 -20.20 4.20 1.97
CA ASN A 461 -19.36 3.45 2.92
C ASN A 461 -20.04 3.28 4.29
N ILE A 462 -20.60 4.35 4.85
CA ILE A 462 -21.34 4.31 6.13
C ILE A 462 -22.54 3.35 6.03
N GLN A 463 -23.37 3.50 4.99
CA GLN A 463 -24.56 2.67 4.81
C GLN A 463 -24.21 1.21 4.51
N ARG A 464 -23.10 0.93 3.80
CA ARG A 464 -22.60 -0.43 3.56
C ARG A 464 -22.11 -1.09 4.86
N GLY A 465 -21.43 -0.35 5.74
CA GLY A 465 -21.10 -0.83 7.09
C GLY A 465 -22.33 -1.22 7.92
N ARG A 466 -23.41 -0.43 7.83
CA ARG A 466 -24.70 -0.75 8.47
C ARG A 466 -25.40 -1.95 7.84
N ASP A 467 -25.38 -2.08 6.52
CA ASP A 467 -25.86 -3.24 5.78
C ASP A 467 -25.12 -4.54 6.17
N HIS A 468 -23.82 -4.44 6.43
CA HIS A 468 -22.96 -5.56 6.84
C HIS A 468 -23.06 -5.92 8.33
N GLY A 469 -23.80 -5.13 9.13
CA GLY A 469 -23.89 -5.36 10.57
C GLY A 469 -22.54 -5.17 11.27
N LEU A 470 -21.72 -4.21 10.83
CA LEU A 470 -20.49 -3.87 11.55
C LEU A 470 -20.85 -3.25 12.91
N SER A 471 -20.18 -3.73 13.96
CA SER A 471 -20.16 -3.11 15.28
C SER A 471 -19.81 -1.62 15.21
N ASP A 472 -20.22 -0.85 16.22
CA ASP A 472 -19.74 0.53 16.39
C ASP A 472 -18.21 0.57 16.61
N TYR A 473 -17.64 1.76 16.42
CA TYR A 473 -16.21 2.03 16.58
C TYR A 473 -15.66 1.60 17.96
N ASN A 474 -16.40 1.84 19.05
CA ASN A 474 -15.98 1.54 20.41
C ASN A 474 -16.06 0.03 20.71
N SER A 475 -17.14 -0.65 20.28
CA SER A 475 -17.24 -2.12 20.38
C SER A 475 -16.18 -2.83 19.53
N THR A 476 -15.91 -2.34 18.32
CA THR A 476 -14.84 -2.87 17.45
C THR A 476 -13.47 -2.72 18.12
N ARG A 477 -13.17 -1.55 18.72
CA ARG A 477 -11.94 -1.34 19.50
C ARG A 477 -11.80 -2.33 20.65
N VAL A 478 -12.87 -2.58 21.40
CA VAL A 478 -12.86 -3.55 22.50
C VAL A 478 -12.64 -4.99 22.00
N ALA A 479 -13.21 -5.36 20.85
CA ALA A 479 -12.98 -6.67 20.23
C ALA A 479 -11.52 -6.87 19.78
N LEU A 480 -10.90 -5.82 19.23
CA LEU A 480 -9.46 -5.75 18.90
C LEU A 480 -8.54 -5.67 20.14
N GLY A 481 -9.10 -5.67 21.35
CA GLY A 481 -8.34 -5.58 22.60
C GLY A 481 -7.82 -4.17 22.95
N LEU A 482 -8.25 -3.14 22.22
CA LEU A 482 -7.99 -1.75 22.53
C LEU A 482 -8.93 -1.25 23.64
N ASN A 483 -8.58 -0.15 24.30
CA ASN A 483 -9.51 0.53 25.20
C ASN A 483 -10.59 1.25 24.38
N ALA A 484 -11.84 1.14 24.83
CA ALA A 484 -12.89 2.07 24.42
C ALA A 484 -12.48 3.52 24.80
N VAL A 485 -12.86 4.50 23.98
CA VAL A 485 -12.74 5.92 24.31
C VAL A 485 -13.88 6.35 25.24
N GLU A 486 -13.66 7.38 26.08
CA GLU A 486 -14.71 7.95 26.95
C GLU A 486 -15.25 9.29 26.40
N ASN A 487 -14.48 9.99 25.56
CA ASN A 487 -14.78 11.31 25.03
C ASN A 487 -14.38 11.42 23.55
N PHE A 488 -15.01 12.30 22.77
CA PHE A 488 -14.63 12.56 21.37
C PHE A 488 -13.20 13.10 21.21
N SER A 489 -12.69 13.83 22.23
CA SER A 489 -11.29 14.28 22.32
C SER A 489 -10.27 13.18 22.60
N ASP A 490 -10.72 11.94 22.84
CA ASP A 490 -9.84 10.78 23.01
C ASP A 490 -9.66 10.01 21.69
N ILE A 491 -10.34 10.47 20.62
CA ILE A 491 -10.23 9.98 19.24
C ILE A 491 -9.24 10.86 18.46
N THR A 492 -9.43 12.18 18.56
CA THR A 492 -8.74 13.17 17.72
C THR A 492 -8.26 14.37 18.52
N SER A 493 -7.11 14.92 18.13
CA SER A 493 -6.54 16.17 18.61
C SER A 493 -7.18 17.41 17.96
N ASP A 494 -7.91 17.27 16.86
CA ASP A 494 -8.66 18.37 16.23
C ASP A 494 -9.99 18.65 16.98
N PRO A 495 -10.13 19.81 17.62
CA PRO A 495 -11.33 20.14 18.40
C PRO A 495 -12.57 20.38 17.53
N ASP A 496 -12.42 20.76 16.26
CA ASP A 496 -13.53 20.97 15.33
C ASP A 496 -14.03 19.62 14.76
N VAL A 497 -13.14 18.64 14.53
CA VAL A 497 -13.54 17.26 14.21
C VAL A 497 -14.24 16.60 15.41
N ALA A 498 -13.66 16.70 16.61
CA ALA A 498 -14.29 16.19 17.83
C ALA A 498 -15.70 16.78 18.08
N ALA A 499 -15.87 18.09 17.83
CA ALA A 499 -17.16 18.76 17.95
C ALA A 499 -18.17 18.35 16.87
N ARG A 500 -17.74 18.09 15.62
CA ARG A 500 -18.59 17.53 14.55
C ARG A 500 -19.07 16.12 14.92
N LEU A 501 -18.21 15.28 15.49
CA LEU A 501 -18.59 13.94 15.98
C LEU A 501 -19.57 14.00 17.16
N GLU A 502 -19.34 14.90 18.13
CA GLU A 502 -20.29 15.13 19.25
C GLU A 502 -21.66 15.59 18.74
N GLN A 503 -21.68 16.50 17.75
CA GLN A 503 -22.92 16.99 17.12
C GLN A 503 -23.71 15.87 16.42
N LEU A 504 -23.02 14.95 15.73
CA LEU A 504 -23.65 13.87 14.97
C LEU A 504 -24.14 12.72 15.85
N TYR A 505 -23.26 12.17 16.68
CA TYR A 505 -23.51 10.89 17.36
C TYR A 505 -23.97 11.02 18.81
N GLY A 506 -23.67 12.14 19.49
CA GLY A 506 -24.05 12.42 20.88
C GLY A 506 -23.40 11.53 21.96
N THR A 507 -22.94 10.33 21.60
CA THR A 507 -22.06 9.46 22.39
C THR A 507 -21.03 8.79 21.47
N VAL A 508 -19.87 8.43 22.02
CA VAL A 508 -18.79 7.75 21.29
C VAL A 508 -19.17 6.30 20.90
N ASP A 509 -20.06 5.67 21.67
CA ASP A 509 -20.54 4.29 21.44
C ASP A 509 -21.50 4.16 20.23
N ASN A 510 -21.82 5.26 19.55
CA ASN A 510 -22.71 5.29 18.38
C ASN A 510 -21.97 5.51 17.06
N ILE A 511 -20.65 5.74 17.06
CA ILE A 511 -19.89 6.12 15.86
C ILE A 511 -19.78 4.94 14.89
N ASP A 512 -20.12 5.15 13.61
CA ASP A 512 -19.93 4.16 12.56
C ASP A 512 -18.42 3.90 12.34
N LEU A 513 -17.99 2.63 12.28
CA LEU A 513 -16.57 2.25 12.26
C LEU A 513 -15.74 2.98 11.20
N TRP A 514 -16.28 3.20 9.99
CA TRP A 514 -15.59 3.93 8.92
C TRP A 514 -15.27 5.39 9.32
N VAL A 515 -16.19 6.06 10.00
CA VAL A 515 -16.04 7.46 10.43
C VAL A 515 -15.10 7.55 11.63
N GLY A 516 -15.24 6.63 12.59
CA GLY A 516 -14.43 6.62 13.81
C GLY A 516 -12.95 6.34 13.54
N GLY A 517 -12.64 5.35 12.70
CA GLY A 517 -11.25 5.02 12.37
C GLY A 517 -10.53 6.05 11.50
N LEU A 518 -11.27 6.77 10.63
CA LEU A 518 -10.72 7.91 9.87
C LEU A 518 -10.59 9.20 10.70
N ALA A 519 -11.23 9.27 11.87
CA ALA A 519 -11.10 10.41 12.77
C ALA A 519 -9.90 10.30 13.72
N GLU A 520 -9.29 9.12 13.85
CA GLU A 520 -8.19 8.89 14.79
C GLU A 520 -6.93 9.70 14.42
N ASP A 521 -6.28 10.31 15.42
CA ASP A 521 -4.93 10.87 15.25
C ASP A 521 -3.99 9.79 14.69
N HIS A 522 -3.21 10.15 13.65
CA HIS A 522 -2.26 9.22 13.02
C HIS A 522 -1.19 8.76 13.99
N MET A 523 -0.86 7.47 13.96
CA MET A 523 0.25 6.94 14.73
C MET A 523 1.59 7.56 14.27
N PRO A 524 2.55 7.81 15.18
CA PRO A 524 3.88 8.30 14.81
C PRO A 524 4.53 7.46 13.71
N GLY A 525 4.88 8.08 12.58
CA GLY A 525 5.46 7.40 11.42
C GLY A 525 4.47 6.69 10.50
N SER A 526 3.16 6.95 10.61
CA SER A 526 2.11 6.39 9.76
C SER A 526 1.15 7.49 9.26
N SER A 527 0.36 7.21 8.21
CA SER A 527 -0.83 7.99 7.83
C SER A 527 -2.13 7.35 8.35
N MET A 528 -2.09 6.65 9.50
CA MET A 528 -3.21 5.82 9.95
C MET A 528 -3.38 5.82 11.47
N GLY A 529 -4.63 5.83 11.92
CA GLY A 529 -5.02 5.64 13.32
C GLY A 529 -4.82 4.21 13.83
N VAL A 530 -4.81 4.02 15.15
CA VAL A 530 -4.53 2.73 15.80
C VAL A 530 -5.55 1.63 15.47
N THR A 531 -6.85 1.95 15.35
CA THR A 531 -7.91 0.96 15.11
C THR A 531 -7.83 0.39 13.70
N PHE A 532 -7.72 1.26 12.70
CA PHE A 532 -7.55 0.82 11.31
C PHE A 532 -6.19 0.15 11.09
N SER A 533 -5.14 0.62 11.77
CA SER A 533 -3.84 -0.06 11.75
C SER A 533 -3.96 -1.50 12.24
N MET A 534 -4.61 -1.74 13.39
CA MET A 534 -4.83 -3.10 13.90
C MET A 534 -5.58 -4.00 12.90
N ILE A 535 -6.65 -3.51 12.27
CA ILE A 535 -7.46 -4.27 11.30
C ILE A 535 -6.65 -4.60 10.03
N ILE A 536 -5.94 -3.62 9.48
CA ILE A 536 -5.18 -3.77 8.23
C ILE A 536 -3.93 -4.63 8.45
N ILE A 537 -3.20 -4.42 9.56
CA ILE A 537 -2.02 -5.22 9.91
C ILE A 537 -2.39 -6.68 10.14
N ASP A 538 -3.48 -6.97 10.87
CA ASP A 538 -4.00 -8.34 11.04
C ASP A 538 -4.30 -8.99 9.68
N GLN A 539 -5.08 -8.33 8.82
CA GLN A 539 -5.47 -8.89 7.53
C GLN A 539 -4.25 -9.21 6.66
N PHE A 540 -3.32 -8.27 6.47
CA PHE A 540 -2.12 -8.53 5.67
C PHE A 540 -1.19 -9.58 6.30
N GLN A 541 -1.09 -9.65 7.64
CA GLN A 541 -0.36 -10.75 8.28
C GLN A 541 -1.01 -12.10 8.03
N ARG A 542 -2.34 -12.22 8.12
CA ARG A 542 -3.06 -13.48 7.84
C ARG A 542 -3.02 -13.88 6.37
N LEU A 543 -3.13 -12.91 5.44
CA LEU A 543 -2.94 -13.15 4.00
C LEU A 543 -1.56 -13.72 3.69
N ARG A 544 -0.51 -13.22 4.34
CA ARG A 544 0.85 -13.68 4.12
C ARG A 544 1.15 -15.02 4.79
N ASP A 545 0.83 -15.12 6.08
CA ASP A 545 1.23 -16.26 6.92
C ASP A 545 0.34 -17.49 6.64
N GLY A 546 -0.90 -17.27 6.14
CA GLY A 546 -1.85 -18.29 5.69
C GLY A 546 -1.82 -18.62 4.18
N ASP A 547 -0.96 -17.99 3.37
CA ASP A 547 -0.78 -18.34 1.95
C ASP A 547 0.35 -19.36 1.75
N ARG A 548 0.01 -20.54 1.25
CA ARG A 548 0.97 -21.60 0.90
C ARG A 548 1.81 -21.25 -0.32
N PHE A 549 1.30 -20.39 -1.20
CA PHE A 549 1.97 -19.92 -2.41
C PHE A 549 2.71 -18.58 -2.23
N TRP A 550 2.81 -18.06 -1.00
CA TRP A 550 3.55 -16.85 -0.66
C TRP A 550 4.98 -16.90 -1.22
N TYR A 551 5.45 -15.79 -1.82
CA TYR A 551 6.64 -15.81 -2.64
C TYR A 551 7.94 -16.21 -1.90
N GLU A 552 8.08 -15.90 -0.60
CA GLU A 552 9.24 -16.36 0.20
C GLU A 552 9.20 -17.88 0.51
N ASN A 553 8.02 -18.50 0.43
CA ASN A 553 7.87 -19.95 0.57
C ASN A 553 8.23 -20.67 -0.75
N VAL A 554 7.75 -20.12 -1.87
CA VAL A 554 7.94 -20.66 -3.23
C VAL A 554 9.37 -20.44 -3.74
N PHE A 555 9.84 -19.19 -3.75
CA PHE A 555 11.11 -18.80 -4.36
C PHE A 555 12.28 -18.84 -3.37
N SER A 556 13.51 -18.88 -3.89
CA SER A 556 14.72 -18.69 -3.08
C SER A 556 15.92 -18.31 -3.94
N GLY A 557 17.05 -17.98 -3.29
CA GLY A 557 18.30 -17.73 -3.99
C GLY A 557 18.24 -16.44 -4.83
N GLU A 558 18.75 -16.50 -6.05
CA GLU A 558 18.83 -15.33 -6.94
C GLU A 558 17.43 -14.83 -7.36
N ALA A 559 16.49 -15.72 -7.67
CA ALA A 559 15.12 -15.35 -8.02
C ALA A 559 14.36 -14.64 -6.88
N LEU A 560 14.50 -15.09 -5.63
CA LEU A 560 13.89 -14.40 -4.48
C LEU A 560 14.54 -13.03 -4.23
N ASN A 561 15.85 -12.89 -4.50
CA ASN A 561 16.49 -11.59 -4.45
C ASN A 561 16.02 -10.69 -5.59
N GLU A 562 15.82 -11.21 -6.80
CA GLU A 562 15.31 -10.47 -7.97
C GLU A 562 13.91 -9.90 -7.68
N ILE A 563 12.98 -10.75 -7.22
CA ILE A 563 11.63 -10.35 -6.78
C ILE A 563 11.68 -9.28 -5.67
N ASN A 564 12.50 -9.47 -4.63
CA ASN A 564 12.65 -8.47 -3.56
C ASN A 564 13.26 -7.13 -4.00
N ASN A 565 13.92 -7.07 -5.18
CA ASN A 565 14.51 -5.86 -5.74
C ASN A 565 13.67 -5.26 -6.90
N THR A 566 12.55 -5.88 -7.30
CA THR A 566 11.56 -5.24 -8.17
C THR A 566 10.76 -4.25 -7.35
N THR A 567 10.79 -2.97 -7.74
CA THR A 567 9.85 -1.95 -7.25
C THR A 567 8.75 -1.68 -8.27
N LEU A 568 7.67 -1.02 -7.85
CA LEU A 568 6.64 -0.53 -8.77
C LEU A 568 7.20 0.45 -9.81
N ALA A 569 8.24 1.21 -9.45
CA ALA A 569 8.98 2.06 -10.39
C ALA A 569 9.57 1.22 -11.54
N ASP A 570 10.19 0.09 -11.20
CA ASP A 570 10.76 -0.87 -12.15
C ASP A 570 9.68 -1.46 -13.08
N VAL A 571 8.53 -1.88 -12.54
CA VAL A 571 7.42 -2.42 -13.34
C VAL A 571 6.86 -1.37 -14.32
N ILE A 572 6.75 -0.11 -13.90
CA ILE A 572 6.34 0.99 -14.78
C ILE A 572 7.38 1.25 -15.89
N GLU A 573 8.68 1.36 -15.55
CA GLU A 573 9.77 1.57 -16.54
C GLU A 573 9.96 0.37 -17.50
N ARG A 574 9.58 -0.85 -17.11
CA ARG A 574 9.59 -2.04 -17.97
C ARG A 574 8.46 -2.04 -19.02
N ASN A 575 7.31 -1.41 -18.72
CA ASN A 575 6.04 -1.61 -19.44
C ASN A 575 5.43 -0.34 -20.07
N SER A 576 6.20 0.75 -20.13
CA SER A 576 5.80 2.04 -20.73
C SER A 576 7.01 2.82 -21.27
N ASP A 577 6.78 3.93 -21.97
CA ASP A 577 7.80 4.94 -22.29
C ASP A 577 7.99 5.97 -21.12
N VAL A 578 7.66 5.59 -19.89
CA VAL A 578 7.98 6.34 -18.67
C VAL A 578 9.41 6.00 -18.22
N SER A 579 10.19 7.00 -17.81
CA SER A 579 11.53 6.78 -17.25
C SER A 579 12.01 7.94 -16.38
N GLY A 580 12.93 7.66 -15.46
CA GLY A 580 13.46 8.62 -14.51
C GLY A 580 12.58 8.82 -13.28
N LEU A 581 11.81 7.78 -12.90
CA LEU A 581 11.01 7.76 -11.67
C LEU A 581 11.90 7.78 -10.42
N GLN A 582 11.32 8.20 -9.30
CA GLN A 582 11.90 8.03 -7.97
C GLN A 582 11.91 6.54 -7.57
N GLU A 583 12.82 6.16 -6.66
CA GLU A 583 13.13 4.75 -6.36
C GLU A 583 11.93 3.98 -5.77
N ASN A 584 11.20 4.60 -4.83
CA ASN A 584 9.86 4.19 -4.40
C ASN A 584 8.85 5.27 -4.81
N VAL A 585 7.91 4.91 -5.69
CA VAL A 585 6.96 5.84 -6.33
C VAL A 585 5.79 6.28 -5.44
N PHE A 586 5.55 5.61 -4.32
CA PHE A 586 4.48 5.98 -3.39
C PHE A 586 4.72 7.32 -2.69
N PHE A 587 5.97 7.77 -2.61
CA PHE A 587 6.33 9.11 -2.12
C PHE A 587 6.68 10.04 -3.29
N ALA A 588 6.32 11.32 -3.18
CA ALA A 588 6.60 12.29 -4.25
C ALA A 588 8.11 12.50 -4.45
N PRO A 589 8.58 12.87 -5.67
CA PRO A 589 10.01 13.15 -5.94
C PRO A 589 10.64 14.25 -5.06
N LYS A 590 9.82 15.04 -4.36
CA LYS A 590 10.19 16.04 -3.36
C LYS A 590 10.69 15.43 -2.03
N VAL A 591 10.41 14.16 -1.78
CA VAL A 591 10.89 13.41 -0.62
C VAL A 591 12.22 12.76 -0.98
N MET A 592 13.29 13.24 -0.36
CA MET A 592 14.56 12.53 -0.41
C MET A 592 14.47 11.36 0.58
N GLN A 593 14.36 10.12 0.09
CA GLN A 593 14.47 8.92 0.91
C GLN A 593 15.94 8.44 0.98
N VAL A 594 16.37 7.85 2.09
CA VAL A 594 17.62 7.09 2.19
C VAL A 594 17.46 5.95 3.18
N ASP A 595 17.51 4.70 2.70
CA ASP A 595 17.59 3.55 3.59
C ASP A 595 19.02 3.37 4.16
N LEU A 596 19.10 3.29 5.47
CA LEU A 596 20.36 3.19 6.21
C LEU A 596 20.84 1.75 6.41
N ALA A 597 19.96 0.75 6.27
CA ALA A 597 20.33 -0.66 6.26
C ALA A 597 20.95 -1.06 4.91
N GLU A 598 20.34 -0.68 3.78
CA GLU A 598 20.91 -0.88 2.44
C GLU A 598 22.28 -0.22 2.28
N THR A 599 22.39 1.03 2.73
CA THR A 599 23.67 1.78 2.70
C THR A 599 24.64 1.39 3.82
N HIS A 600 24.28 0.39 4.64
CA HIS A 600 25.07 -0.15 5.77
C HIS A 600 25.62 0.95 6.71
N SER A 601 24.80 1.96 7.01
CA SER A 601 25.21 3.26 7.53
C SER A 601 24.50 3.66 8.84
N ASP A 602 24.96 3.10 9.95
CA ASP A 602 24.46 3.33 11.32
C ASP A 602 24.89 4.66 11.98
N ASP A 603 25.82 5.45 11.40
CA ASP A 603 26.36 6.66 12.03
C ASP A 603 26.38 7.88 11.09
N VAL A 604 25.21 8.45 10.79
CA VAL A 604 25.06 9.48 9.74
C VAL A 604 25.07 10.94 10.24
N SER A 605 25.21 11.87 9.28
CA SER A 605 24.97 13.30 9.43
C SER A 605 24.15 13.82 8.25
N VAL A 606 23.11 14.60 8.53
CA VAL A 606 22.43 15.42 7.52
C VAL A 606 23.05 16.81 7.53
N ARG A 607 23.25 17.43 6.36
CA ARG A 607 23.66 18.85 6.25
C ARG A 607 23.26 19.46 4.91
N VAL A 608 23.17 20.78 4.86
CA VAL A 608 23.22 21.54 3.61
C VAL A 608 24.68 21.75 3.16
N ARG A 609 24.96 21.57 1.86
CA ARG A 609 26.25 21.91 1.24
C ARG A 609 26.08 22.26 -0.24
N LYS A 610 26.50 23.48 -0.62
CA LYS A 610 26.51 23.97 -2.01
C LYS A 610 25.14 23.88 -2.72
N GLY A 611 24.04 24.17 -2.03
CA GLY A 611 22.69 24.08 -2.61
C GLY A 611 22.16 22.65 -2.75
N ASN A 612 22.77 21.68 -2.07
CA ASN A 612 22.26 20.32 -1.95
C ASN A 612 22.06 19.97 -0.47
N LEU A 613 21.06 19.16 -0.17
CA LEU A 613 20.99 18.37 1.05
C LEU A 613 21.91 17.15 0.88
N GLU A 614 22.78 16.87 1.85
CA GLU A 614 23.69 15.72 1.84
C GLU A 614 23.48 14.87 3.10
N VAL A 615 23.23 13.57 2.93
CA VAL A 615 23.26 12.55 3.98
C VAL A 615 24.59 11.80 3.90
N ILE A 616 25.28 11.66 5.04
CA ILE A 616 26.71 11.31 5.08
C ILE A 616 27.01 10.35 6.21
N ASP A 617 27.52 9.17 5.88
CA ASP A 617 28.14 8.27 6.84
C ASP A 617 29.42 8.91 7.43
N ASN A 618 29.47 9.04 8.76
CA ASN A 618 30.62 9.60 9.47
C ASN A 618 31.81 8.64 9.56
N ARG A 619 31.63 7.33 9.30
CA ARG A 619 32.68 6.31 9.32
C ARG A 619 33.49 6.33 8.03
N THR A 620 32.87 6.07 6.88
CA THR A 620 33.52 6.10 5.56
C THR A 620 33.74 7.49 4.99
N ARG A 621 32.99 8.50 5.46
CA ARG A 621 32.95 9.88 4.94
C ARG A 621 32.37 10.01 3.52
N GLN A 622 31.64 8.99 3.06
CA GLN A 622 30.91 9.05 1.80
C GLN A 622 29.58 9.80 1.97
N VAL A 623 29.15 10.46 0.89
CA VAL A 623 27.79 10.98 0.77
C VAL A 623 26.97 9.79 0.27
N ILE A 624 25.98 9.36 1.06
CA ILE A 624 25.14 8.19 0.77
C ILE A 624 23.81 8.58 0.09
N GLY A 625 23.33 9.81 0.34
CA GLY A 625 22.23 10.42 -0.42
C GLY A 625 22.50 11.91 -0.64
N SER A 626 22.03 12.46 -1.77
CA SER A 626 22.18 13.89 -2.08
C SER A 626 21.13 14.39 -3.08
N GLN A 627 20.39 15.45 -2.72
CA GLN A 627 19.35 16.07 -3.56
C GLN A 627 19.49 17.60 -3.58
N SER A 628 19.03 18.26 -4.65
CA SER A 628 19.07 19.73 -4.75
C SER A 628 18.08 20.36 -3.78
N LEU A 629 18.44 21.50 -3.15
CA LEU A 629 17.48 22.29 -2.36
C LEU A 629 16.38 22.90 -3.23
N ASP A 630 16.61 23.05 -4.53
CA ASP A 630 15.58 23.49 -5.48
C ASP A 630 14.55 22.39 -5.79
N SER A 631 14.72 21.17 -5.26
CA SER A 631 13.90 19.99 -5.59
C SER A 631 13.72 19.00 -4.43
N VAL A 632 13.92 19.41 -3.18
CA VAL A 632 13.62 18.60 -1.99
C VAL A 632 12.82 19.46 -1.01
N GLU A 633 11.75 18.89 -0.47
CA GLU A 633 10.94 19.53 0.57
C GLU A 633 11.04 18.76 1.89
N ARG A 634 11.18 17.43 1.85
CA ARG A 634 11.36 16.56 3.02
C ARG A 634 12.54 15.59 2.84
N LEU A 635 13.15 15.20 3.96
CA LEU A 635 14.05 14.04 4.04
C LEU A 635 13.43 12.95 4.91
N MET A 636 13.52 11.70 4.47
CA MET A 636 13.12 10.51 5.21
C MET A 636 14.33 9.57 5.35
N LEU A 637 14.63 9.14 6.58
CA LEU A 637 15.72 8.25 6.91
C LEU A 637 15.18 6.98 7.59
N THR A 638 15.15 5.87 6.87
CA THR A 638 14.64 4.57 7.35
C THR A 638 15.78 3.65 7.77
N SER A 639 15.51 2.71 8.68
CA SER A 639 16.38 1.57 8.93
C SER A 639 15.63 0.39 9.52
N SER A 640 15.91 -0.80 8.98
CA SER A 640 15.48 -2.10 9.49
C SER A 640 16.56 -2.82 10.32
N ASP A 641 17.75 -2.23 10.48
CA ASP A 641 18.83 -2.81 11.30
C ASP A 641 18.56 -2.59 12.80
N PRO A 642 18.47 -3.64 13.65
CA PRO A 642 18.33 -3.51 15.10
C PRO A 642 19.63 -3.09 15.84
N GLY A 643 20.69 -2.75 15.10
CA GLY A 643 21.90 -2.11 15.61
C GLY A 643 21.71 -0.64 15.99
N SER A 644 22.60 -0.11 16.84
CA SER A 644 22.48 1.24 17.42
C SER A 644 22.66 2.37 16.38
N LEU A 645 21.55 2.91 15.86
CA LEU A 645 21.49 3.98 14.87
C LEU A 645 21.81 5.35 15.49
N ARG A 646 22.57 6.19 14.79
CA ARG A 646 22.94 7.53 15.26
C ARG A 646 22.92 8.60 14.18
N ILE A 647 21.85 9.39 14.17
CA ILE A 647 21.62 10.48 13.22
C ILE A 647 22.07 11.81 13.82
N ARG A 648 22.80 12.62 13.03
CA ARG A 648 23.21 13.98 13.42
C ARG A 648 22.58 15.04 12.53
N TYR A 649 21.60 15.75 13.07
CA TYR A 649 21.06 16.98 12.50
C TYR A 649 22.07 18.13 12.71
N LYS A 650 22.27 18.98 11.69
CA LYS A 650 23.30 20.06 11.70
C LYS A 650 22.84 21.34 11.00
N GLY A 651 21.95 22.09 11.64
CA GLY A 651 21.63 23.48 11.27
C GLY A 651 21.06 23.63 9.86
N ILE A 652 19.92 22.97 9.63
CA ILE A 652 19.13 23.01 8.40
C ILE A 652 17.91 23.86 8.75
N SER A 653 17.60 24.93 8.00
CA SER A 653 16.45 25.78 8.33
C SER A 653 15.16 25.26 7.69
N PRO A 654 13.97 25.72 8.15
CA PRO A 654 12.71 25.50 7.43
C PRO A 654 12.73 26.01 5.98
N ALA A 655 13.64 26.92 5.63
CA ALA A 655 13.84 27.40 4.26
C ALA A 655 14.79 26.52 3.43
N ASP A 656 15.48 25.56 4.05
CA ASP A 656 16.28 24.53 3.37
C ASP A 656 15.51 23.19 3.24
N LEU A 657 14.49 22.95 4.07
CA LEU A 657 13.74 21.69 4.13
C LEU A 657 12.31 21.89 4.71
N PRO A 658 11.38 22.51 3.97
CA PRO A 658 10.10 22.99 4.51
C PRO A 658 9.17 21.89 5.05
N GLY A 659 9.22 20.68 4.50
CA GLY A 659 8.47 19.50 4.97
C GLY A 659 9.17 18.70 6.07
N GLY A 660 10.28 19.19 6.64
CA GLY A 660 10.91 18.56 7.80
C GLY A 660 11.75 17.31 7.51
N LEU A 661 12.05 16.60 8.59
CA LEU A 661 12.84 15.36 8.59
C LEU A 661 12.07 14.25 9.32
N ILE A 662 11.85 13.12 8.65
CA ILE A 662 11.32 11.89 9.27
C ILE A 662 12.47 10.91 9.52
N VAL A 663 12.48 10.27 10.70
CA VAL A 663 13.44 9.23 11.10
C VAL A 663 12.69 7.98 11.56
N GLU A 664 12.87 6.86 10.87
CA GLU A 664 12.26 5.58 11.27
C GLU A 664 13.38 4.59 11.61
N ALA A 665 13.56 4.31 12.91
CA ALA A 665 14.68 3.49 13.40
C ALA A 665 14.27 2.04 13.67
N GLY A 666 15.22 1.11 13.55
CA GLY A 666 15.04 -0.35 13.71
C GLY A 666 14.77 -0.83 15.15
N LYS A 667 14.33 0.07 16.04
CA LYS A 667 14.13 -0.15 17.49
C LYS A 667 15.41 -0.68 18.15
N GLY A 668 16.55 -0.14 17.70
CA GLY A 668 17.88 -0.50 18.16
C GLY A 668 18.15 0.04 19.56
N ARG A 669 18.78 -0.80 20.40
CA ARG A 669 19.21 -0.34 21.73
C ARG A 669 20.30 0.71 21.56
N ASP A 670 20.17 1.82 22.27
CA ASP A 670 21.02 3.03 22.17
C ASP A 670 20.76 3.94 20.93
N ASP A 671 19.68 3.73 20.17
CA ASP A 671 19.31 4.59 19.02
C ASP A 671 19.17 6.07 19.41
N ALA A 672 19.79 6.97 18.64
CA ALA A 672 19.99 8.34 19.08
C ALA A 672 19.92 9.43 17.99
N LEU A 673 18.97 10.35 18.15
CA LEU A 673 18.91 11.62 17.41
C LEU A 673 19.80 12.67 18.09
N VAL A 674 20.79 13.20 17.37
CA VAL A 674 21.76 14.16 17.89
C VAL A 674 21.59 15.51 17.20
N ILE A 675 21.09 16.48 17.95
CA ILE A 675 20.80 17.83 17.46
C ILE A 675 22.00 18.72 17.75
N HIS A 676 22.68 19.18 16.71
CA HIS A 676 23.75 20.17 16.85
C HIS A 676 23.18 21.59 16.71
N GLY A 677 23.22 22.34 17.81
CA GLY A 677 23.05 23.79 17.83
C GLY A 677 24.10 24.52 16.98
N THR A 678 23.79 25.77 16.65
CA THR A 678 24.44 26.53 15.59
C THR A 678 25.52 27.48 16.16
N LYS A 679 25.43 28.78 15.86
CA LYS A 679 26.19 29.88 16.47
C LYS A 679 25.29 31.10 16.71
N GLN A 680 23.99 30.92 16.53
CA GLN A 680 22.93 31.88 16.78
C GLN A 680 22.15 31.36 18.01
N SER A 681 21.15 32.12 18.46
CA SER A 681 20.18 31.62 19.43
C SER A 681 19.28 30.61 18.73
N ASP A 682 19.29 29.36 19.18
CA ASP A 682 18.42 28.29 18.70
C ASP A 682 17.28 28.02 19.70
N THR A 683 16.07 27.78 19.20
CA THR A 683 14.91 27.28 19.97
C THR A 683 14.68 25.82 19.63
N ILE A 684 14.65 24.96 20.64
CA ILE A 684 14.48 23.52 20.52
C ILE A 684 13.36 23.08 21.46
N VAL A 685 12.33 22.41 20.94
CA VAL A 685 11.21 21.87 21.71
C VAL A 685 11.13 20.37 21.47
N VAL A 686 11.41 19.56 22.48
CA VAL A 686 11.30 18.10 22.44
C VAL A 686 9.93 17.67 22.94
N ASN A 687 9.16 17.01 22.08
CA ASN A 687 7.90 16.35 22.40
C ASN A 687 8.12 14.83 22.46
N GLU A 688 7.05 14.04 22.50
CA GLU A 688 7.13 12.58 22.61
C GLU A 688 7.73 11.92 21.35
N ASN A 689 7.23 12.27 20.15
CA ASN A 689 7.67 11.68 18.87
C ASN A 689 8.18 12.73 17.85
N THR A 690 8.35 13.99 18.29
CA THR A 690 8.87 15.08 17.46
C THR A 690 9.87 15.96 18.22
N VAL A 691 10.81 16.56 17.49
CA VAL A 691 11.58 17.72 17.98
C VAL A 691 11.44 18.88 17.01
N GLU A 692 10.93 20.01 17.47
CA GLU A 692 11.00 21.26 16.71
C GLU A 692 12.38 21.91 16.92
N VAL A 693 13.05 22.32 15.84
CA VAL A 693 14.28 23.11 15.88
C VAL A 693 14.12 24.36 15.02
N ASN A 694 13.94 25.53 15.66
CA ASN A 694 13.70 26.82 15.00
C ASN A 694 12.51 26.80 14.00
N GLY A 695 11.42 26.09 14.32
CA GLY A 695 10.27 25.89 13.43
C GLY A 695 10.45 24.77 12.38
N LEU A 696 11.56 24.04 12.37
CA LEU A 696 11.71 22.82 11.55
C LEU A 696 11.25 21.62 12.39
N GLN A 697 10.29 20.83 11.88
CA GLN A 697 9.91 19.57 12.53
C GLN A 697 10.90 18.45 12.20
N LEU A 698 11.29 17.70 13.22
CA LEU A 698 12.00 16.43 13.14
C LEU A 698 11.12 15.36 13.79
N GLU A 699 10.37 14.63 12.99
CA GLU A 699 9.56 13.47 13.42
C GLU A 699 10.46 12.24 13.56
N PHE A 700 10.15 11.37 14.51
CA PHE A 700 10.90 10.13 14.68
C PHE A 700 10.09 8.97 15.26
N THR A 701 10.50 7.74 14.93
CA THR A 701 10.06 6.50 15.58
C THR A 701 11.27 5.65 15.97
N GLY A 702 11.16 4.87 17.05
CA GLY A 702 12.22 3.98 17.52
C GLY A 702 13.48 4.64 18.12
N ILE A 703 13.50 5.97 18.30
CA ILE A 703 14.63 6.68 18.91
C ILE A 703 14.53 6.65 20.44
N GLU A 704 15.45 5.93 21.07
CA GLU A 704 15.55 5.78 22.54
C GLU A 704 16.12 7.03 23.25
N ARG A 705 16.81 7.93 22.53
CA ARG A 705 17.57 9.03 23.13
C ARG A 705 17.74 10.26 22.23
N ILE A 706 17.55 11.45 22.81
CA ILE A 706 17.78 12.72 22.14
C ILE A 706 18.98 13.43 22.78
N VAL A 707 19.96 13.87 21.99
CA VAL A 707 21.18 14.53 22.50
C VAL A 707 21.37 15.90 21.88
N VAL A 708 21.07 16.95 22.64
CA VAL A 708 21.29 18.35 22.24
C VAL A 708 22.73 18.74 22.54
N GLN A 709 23.47 19.16 21.51
CA GLN A 709 24.90 19.47 21.59
C GLN A 709 25.19 20.86 21.04
N HIS A 710 26.17 21.56 21.63
CA HIS A 710 26.53 22.93 21.25
C HIS A 710 25.42 23.95 21.47
N THR A 711 24.82 23.94 22.66
CA THR A 711 24.05 25.08 23.16
C THR A 711 24.90 26.36 23.14
N SER A 712 24.37 27.42 22.54
CA SER A 712 24.84 28.78 22.76
C SER A 712 24.50 29.25 24.19
N ALA A 713 24.93 30.44 24.59
CA ALA A 713 24.57 30.98 25.91
C ALA A 713 23.17 31.62 25.92
N ASP A 714 22.50 31.59 24.78
CA ASP A 714 21.26 32.29 24.45
C ASP A 714 20.25 31.35 23.74
N ASP A 715 20.46 30.03 23.80
CA ASP A 715 19.52 29.01 23.30
C ASP A 715 18.40 28.71 24.30
N SER A 716 17.24 28.29 23.77
CA SER A 716 16.07 27.84 24.54
C SER A 716 15.81 26.36 24.24
N VAL A 717 16.18 25.46 25.14
CA VAL A 717 15.76 24.05 25.09
C VAL A 717 14.58 23.83 26.03
N GLN A 718 13.48 23.29 25.49
CA GLN A 718 12.28 22.90 26.22
C GLN A 718 12.02 21.41 25.96
N VAL A 719 11.45 20.72 26.95
CA VAL A 719 10.99 19.34 26.85
C VAL A 719 9.57 19.33 27.40
N ALA A 720 8.64 18.71 26.67
CA ALA A 720 7.25 18.61 27.09
C ALA A 720 7.09 17.74 28.35
N ASP A 721 6.04 18.00 29.13
CA ASP A 721 5.65 17.11 30.22
C ASP A 721 5.18 15.76 29.63
N GLY A 722 5.72 14.65 30.12
CA GLY A 722 5.30 13.29 29.72
C GLY A 722 6.27 12.52 28.80
N VAL A 723 7.31 13.17 28.24
CA VAL A 723 8.29 12.50 27.37
C VAL A 723 9.10 11.44 28.13
N ASP A 724 9.02 10.17 27.71
CA ASP A 724 9.71 9.02 28.33
C ASP A 724 11.11 8.75 27.74
N ILE A 725 11.56 9.59 26.79
CA ILE A 725 12.83 9.45 26.05
C ILE A 725 14.00 10.11 26.80
N ASP A 726 15.21 9.53 26.70
CA ASP A 726 16.42 10.05 27.36
C ASP A 726 16.92 11.37 26.72
N VAL A 727 16.47 12.52 27.21
CA VAL A 727 16.89 13.85 26.70
C VAL A 727 18.15 14.37 27.40
N ASN A 728 19.28 14.39 26.69
CA ASN A 728 20.58 14.85 27.19
C ASN A 728 21.00 16.20 26.58
N VAL A 729 20.97 17.28 27.39
CA VAL A 729 21.47 18.61 27.00
C VAL A 729 22.92 18.79 27.44
N LEU A 730 23.85 19.02 26.50
CA LEU A 730 25.30 19.03 26.75
C LEU A 730 25.94 20.43 26.63
N ASP A 731 25.84 21.20 27.72
CA ASP A 731 26.46 22.53 27.86
C ASP A 731 27.99 22.51 27.80
N ILE A 732 28.56 23.30 26.88
CA ILE A 732 30.01 23.54 26.84
C ILE A 732 30.36 24.70 27.77
N VAL A 733 30.58 24.38 29.05
CA VAL A 733 31.19 25.30 30.02
C VAL A 733 32.57 25.72 29.51
N ARG A 734 32.66 26.92 28.91
CA ARG A 734 33.91 27.50 28.43
C ARG A 734 34.91 27.61 29.58
N HIS A 735 35.86 26.69 29.63
CA HIS A 735 37.08 26.82 30.43
C HIS A 735 37.95 27.93 29.83
N ASP A 736 37.58 29.17 30.12
CA ASP A 736 38.24 30.41 29.70
C ASP A 736 39.63 30.48 30.37
N ARG A 737 40.60 29.78 29.78
CA ARG A 737 42.02 29.75 30.20
C ARG A 737 42.67 31.11 29.93
N ARG A 738 42.27 32.12 30.69
CA ARG A 738 42.91 33.43 30.72
C ARG A 738 44.38 33.26 31.13
N HIS A 739 45.26 33.86 30.35
CA HIS A 739 46.67 33.97 30.69
C HIS A 739 46.83 34.89 31.90
N GLU A 740 47.06 34.33 33.09
CA GLU A 740 47.78 35.02 34.16
C GLU A 740 49.24 34.58 34.20
N GLY A 741 50.15 35.55 34.40
CA GLY A 741 51.59 35.35 34.37
C GLY A 741 52.20 34.87 35.69
N PRO A 742 53.41 34.29 35.69
CA PRO A 742 53.91 33.50 36.82
C PRO A 742 54.65 34.30 37.92
N HIS A 743 53.92 34.85 38.90
CA HIS A 743 54.42 35.29 40.21
C HIS A 743 53.34 34.97 41.28
N SER A 744 53.58 34.47 42.49
CA SER A 744 54.80 34.37 43.32
C SER A 744 54.87 33.03 44.12
N ARG A 745 55.79 32.91 45.10
CA ARG A 745 56.07 31.69 45.88
C ARG A 745 55.23 31.52 47.16
N GLU A 746 55.30 30.28 47.71
CA GLU A 746 55.06 29.87 49.12
C GLU A 746 53.58 29.91 49.59
N HIS A 747 53.10 29.02 50.48
CA HIS A 747 53.77 27.97 51.27
C HIS A 747 52.82 26.80 51.67
N ALA A 748 53.32 25.56 51.58
CA ALA A 748 53.14 24.44 52.53
C ALA A 748 51.77 23.70 52.79
N GLN A 749 51.94 22.44 53.22
CA GLN A 749 51.06 21.58 54.05
C GLN A 749 49.75 20.94 53.50
N ARG A 750 49.92 19.68 53.05
CA ARG A 750 49.09 18.49 53.41
C ARG A 750 48.99 18.33 54.95
N PRO A 751 48.05 17.54 55.56
CA PRO A 751 47.67 16.19 55.07
C PRO A 751 46.24 15.64 55.41
N ASP A 752 45.92 14.44 54.88
CA ASP A 752 45.35 13.22 55.54
C ASP A 752 44.08 13.27 56.45
N ASN A 753 43.20 12.25 56.57
CA ASN A 753 43.07 10.91 55.95
C ASN A 753 41.68 10.23 56.18
N HIS A 754 41.52 9.00 55.65
CA HIS A 754 40.73 7.83 56.16
C HIS A 754 39.20 7.65 55.94
N ARG A 755 38.90 6.62 55.11
CA ARG A 755 37.81 5.60 55.26
C ARG A 755 38.05 4.68 56.48
N PRO A 756 37.03 4.00 57.08
CA PRO A 756 36.41 2.71 56.61
C PRO A 756 34.86 2.76 56.53
N THR A 757 34.01 1.86 55.99
CA THR A 757 34.00 0.50 55.33
C THR A 757 33.56 -0.74 56.15
N GLN A 758 32.66 -1.56 55.57
CA GLN A 758 32.10 -2.88 55.99
C GLN A 758 30.98 -2.84 57.07
N GLY A 759 30.02 -3.79 57.19
CA GLY A 759 29.82 -5.13 56.57
C GLY A 759 28.35 -5.68 56.67
N PRO A 760 28.05 -6.98 56.34
CA PRO A 760 26.77 -7.39 55.72
C PRO A 760 26.01 -8.64 56.31
N GLU A 761 25.04 -9.22 55.54
CA GLU A 761 24.36 -10.56 55.64
C GLU A 761 23.06 -10.68 56.51
N ARG A 762 22.05 -11.58 56.32
CA ARG A 762 21.59 -12.53 55.23
C ARG A 762 20.17 -13.15 55.49
N HIS A 763 19.49 -13.62 54.42
CA HIS A 763 18.53 -14.76 54.27
C HIS A 763 17.16 -14.90 55.00
N GLY A 764 16.17 -15.47 54.28
CA GLY A 764 14.91 -16.11 54.75
C GLY A 764 13.93 -16.45 53.58
N ALA A 765 13.17 -17.57 53.61
CA ALA A 765 12.22 -18.00 52.56
C ALA A 765 11.22 -19.11 53.04
N ASP A 766 10.05 -19.30 52.38
CA ASP A 766 9.15 -20.49 52.47
C ASP A 766 8.09 -20.53 51.31
N GLU A 767 7.33 -21.63 51.14
CA GLU A 767 6.47 -21.97 49.97
C GLU A 767 4.97 -22.31 50.26
N ARG A 768 4.11 -22.26 49.19
CA ARG A 768 2.88 -23.06 48.85
C ARG A 768 1.58 -22.25 48.53
N ASP A 769 0.56 -22.73 47.81
CA ASP A 769 0.33 -23.80 46.78
C ASP A 769 -1.18 -23.77 46.33
N THR A 770 -1.59 -24.64 45.38
CA THR A 770 -2.95 -25.12 44.99
C THR A 770 -3.58 -24.59 43.67
N LYS A 771 -4.64 -25.28 43.19
CA LYS A 771 -4.95 -25.53 41.76
C LYS A 771 -6.43 -25.93 41.51
N ARG A 772 -6.82 -26.14 40.23
CA ARG A 772 -8.01 -26.85 39.65
C ARG A 772 -9.31 -26.05 39.42
N ASP A 773 -10.24 -26.47 38.52
CA ASP A 773 -10.46 -27.79 37.87
C ASP A 773 -10.91 -27.74 36.37
N ARG A 774 -11.22 -28.89 35.75
CA ARG A 774 -11.73 -29.10 34.35
C ARG A 774 -13.16 -29.69 34.29
N ASN A 775 -13.75 -29.85 33.09
CA ASN A 775 -14.68 -30.95 32.75
C ASN A 775 -14.71 -31.27 31.22
N ASP A 776 -15.21 -32.46 30.84
CA ASP A 776 -15.27 -33.04 29.47
C ASP A 776 -16.70 -33.52 29.07
N PHE A 777 -17.06 -33.54 27.77
CA PHE A 777 -18.06 -34.43 27.08
C PHE A 777 -18.11 -34.13 25.54
N GLY A 778 -18.67 -34.96 24.62
CA GLY A 778 -19.29 -36.28 24.83
C GLY A 778 -19.88 -37.11 23.64
N MET A 779 -19.41 -37.03 22.39
CA MET A 779 -19.50 -38.08 21.31
C MET A 779 -20.83 -38.35 20.48
N LEU A 780 -20.63 -38.64 19.17
CA LEU A 780 -21.34 -39.58 18.23
C LEU A 780 -22.57 -39.22 17.34
N ASP A 781 -22.29 -39.08 16.03
CA ASP A 781 -22.76 -39.85 14.84
C ASP A 781 -24.18 -39.80 14.18
N HIS A 782 -24.15 -39.39 12.89
CA HIS A 782 -24.79 -39.97 11.67
C HIS A 782 -26.34 -40.10 11.47
N VAL A 783 -26.84 -39.68 10.30
CA VAL A 783 -27.11 -40.53 9.08
C VAL A 783 -27.65 -39.70 7.88
N PHE A 784 -27.20 -40.05 6.66
CA PHE A 784 -27.54 -39.50 5.33
C PHE A 784 -29.00 -39.65 4.85
N ALA A 785 -29.47 -38.78 3.93
CA ALA A 785 -29.95 -39.16 2.58
C ALA A 785 -30.45 -37.98 1.69
N SER A 786 -29.81 -37.82 0.52
CA SER A 786 -30.33 -37.65 -0.88
C SER A 786 -31.85 -37.40 -1.14
N SER A 787 -32.32 -36.80 -2.25
CA SER A 787 -31.75 -36.74 -3.62
C SER A 787 -32.42 -35.69 -4.54
N ASP A 788 -31.81 -35.48 -5.72
CA ASP A 788 -32.37 -34.98 -7.00
C ASP A 788 -32.78 -33.50 -7.12
N LEU A 789 -32.09 -32.68 -7.93
CA LEU A 789 -32.03 -32.65 -9.42
C LEU A 789 -33.26 -32.01 -10.11
N GLY A 790 -33.30 -30.67 -10.09
CA GLY A 790 -33.07 -29.84 -11.29
C GLY A 790 -34.10 -29.79 -12.44
N LYS A 791 -34.03 -28.66 -13.18
CA LYS A 791 -34.71 -28.35 -14.46
C LYS A 791 -36.21 -28.01 -14.38
N VAL A 792 -36.50 -26.71 -14.36
CA VAL A 792 -37.18 -26.08 -15.51
C VAL A 792 -36.39 -24.81 -15.86
N LEU A 793 -35.82 -24.76 -17.07
CA LEU A 793 -35.31 -23.53 -17.68
C LEU A 793 -36.49 -22.76 -18.32
N ASP A 794 -36.25 -21.47 -18.58
CA ASP A 794 -36.54 -20.77 -19.85
C ASP A 794 -37.47 -19.53 -19.76
N MET A 795 -37.11 -18.52 -20.54
CA MET A 795 -37.87 -17.32 -20.93
C MET A 795 -38.12 -16.17 -19.92
N SER A 796 -37.16 -15.23 -19.84
CA SER A 796 -37.35 -13.93 -20.54
C SER A 796 -36.05 -13.19 -20.80
#